data_AF-T2JIG5-F1
#
_entry.id   AF-T2JIG5-F1
#
_cell.length_a   1.000
_cell.length_b   1.000
_cell.length_c   1.000
_cell.angle_alpha   90.00
_cell.angle_beta   90.00
_cell.angle_gamma   90.00
#
_symmetry.space_group_name_H-M   'P 1'
#
loop_
_entity.id
_entity.type
_entity.pdbx_description
1 polymer ?
#
loop_
_entity_poly.entity_id
_entity_poly.type
_entity_poly.pdbx_seq_one_letter_code
_entity_poly.pdbx_strand_id
1 'polypeptide(L)'
;MLGASGSGKSSVIRAGVLYQLKQGLTLQGSADWEIKIMVPGNQPMFTIAQQFLEPDLSRIQRSHQLETAESLLEKGSDGLKRLIETTDAPKVLLIIDQFEEIFAPDTDKAERERFIDCLLGAVEKCNGKLKVMIAMRADFFGKCVEETYSGLSQQIEENLVSVTPMKEKELLRAITKPAKLVNLPIEPLLIKEILKDIENSPGSLPLLQDALRELWKQRDHQGLTLANYTKLGRVAGSLNKRATDVYQSLTIAQQLTAKHIFLNLTQLGEGTEDTRRRFLKTDLVTENHDQASIDAMVQLLADEKLIVTDRTQQGDEVIDVAHEALIRHWELLQQWLDESRQQLQEQRKIESLAQEWRDRGYKNEYLLQGRRLKECRQKQQYLTLSTRASEFLEKSAKHQLMSRVQAVGLFFIIPLMGTYLGLREIQLNADTKLLENCPEKQEYCPGRREALQRLVKASKSLAYFDLDNANLYKANLTNANLYKANLEDANLYKANLYKANLNNALLNNANLRYANLNNALLNNANLRYANLDNANLRYAKVTNANLRYAKVTNANLTNANLHIANLTNANLEDANLEDANLTYAKLRYANLYNANLEDANLYNANITPRQIKSTCNWDQAFYNDYWDKEKREWIIDHEANKAYIEGLKQDKASDPKTPPDCSKWE
;
A
#
# COMPACT_ATOMS: atom_id res chain seq x y z
N MET A 1 15.81 26.22 10.18
CA MET A 1 16.58 25.97 8.95
C MET A 1 15.62 25.71 7.79
N LEU A 2 15.63 26.54 6.75
CA LEU A 2 14.74 26.42 5.58
C LEU A 2 15.53 26.13 4.30
N GLY A 3 14.93 25.43 3.34
CA GLY A 3 15.55 25.19 2.04
C GLY A 3 14.72 24.26 1.16
N ALA A 4 15.01 24.26 -0.15
CA ALA A 4 14.32 23.40 -1.12
C ALA A 4 14.43 21.89 -0.75
N SER A 5 13.54 21.06 -1.29
CA SER A 5 13.66 19.61 -1.12
C SER A 5 14.99 19.12 -1.70
N GLY A 6 15.65 18.19 -1.01
CA GLY A 6 16.95 17.68 -1.42
C GLY A 6 18.13 18.65 -1.29
N SER A 7 17.97 19.84 -0.69
CA SER A 7 19.07 20.82 -0.52
C SER A 7 20.14 20.41 0.52
N GLY A 8 19.94 19.31 1.25
CA GLY A 8 20.90 18.80 2.22
C GLY A 8 20.68 19.26 3.68
N LYS A 9 19.52 19.83 4.03
CA LYS A 9 19.19 20.27 5.40
C LYS A 9 19.50 19.23 6.48
N SER A 10 18.95 18.02 6.34
CA SER A 10 19.18 16.91 7.27
C SER A 10 20.65 16.50 7.33
N SER A 11 21.38 16.58 6.21
CA SER A 11 22.82 16.32 6.18
C SER A 11 23.62 17.39 6.92
N VAL A 12 23.26 18.67 6.79
CA VAL A 12 23.89 19.75 7.56
C VAL A 12 23.66 19.55 9.06
N ILE A 13 22.44 19.20 9.46
CA ILE A 13 22.12 18.90 10.86
C ILE A 13 22.96 17.71 11.36
N ARG A 14 22.86 16.56 10.69
CA ARG A 14 23.40 15.30 11.20
C ARG A 14 24.92 15.19 11.08
N ALA A 15 25.48 15.58 9.93
CA ALA A 15 26.92 15.45 9.67
C ALA A 15 27.70 16.73 10.01
N GLY A 16 27.03 17.89 10.06
CA GLY A 16 27.66 19.17 10.41
C GLY A 16 27.43 19.55 11.87
N VAL A 17 26.21 19.97 12.19
CA VAL A 17 25.85 20.55 13.49
C VAL A 17 26.09 19.57 14.63
N LEU A 18 25.53 18.36 14.55
CA LEU A 18 25.70 17.36 15.60
C LEU A 18 27.16 16.99 15.83
N TYR A 19 27.92 16.83 14.75
CA TYR A 19 29.34 16.52 14.84
C TYR A 19 30.10 17.63 15.58
N GLN A 20 29.85 18.91 15.23
CA GLN A 20 30.49 20.05 15.89
C GLN A 20 30.10 20.21 17.36
N LEU A 21 28.83 19.96 17.71
CA LEU A 21 28.35 20.03 19.09
C LEU A 21 28.95 18.90 19.94
N LYS A 22 28.93 17.66 19.45
CA LYS A 22 29.50 16.51 20.17
C LYS A 22 31.00 16.65 20.43
N GLN A 23 31.72 17.28 19.50
CA GLN A 23 33.15 17.51 19.67
C GLN A 23 33.46 18.75 20.54
N GLY A 24 32.46 19.56 20.91
CA GLY A 24 32.65 20.78 21.69
C GLY A 24 33.50 21.86 21.00
N LEU A 25 33.75 21.74 19.68
CA LEU A 25 34.78 22.51 18.97
C LEU A 25 34.39 23.97 18.73
N THR A 26 33.11 24.22 18.43
CA THR A 26 32.63 25.57 18.09
C THR A 26 31.94 26.26 19.27
N LEU A 27 31.24 25.49 20.11
CA LEU A 27 30.55 25.98 21.31
C LEU A 27 31.11 25.25 22.52
N GLN A 28 31.87 25.96 23.37
CA GLN A 28 32.42 25.37 24.59
C GLN A 28 31.31 24.82 25.49
N GLY A 29 31.52 23.62 26.05
CA GLY A 29 30.55 22.92 26.88
C GLY A 29 29.39 22.28 26.11
N SER A 30 29.39 22.31 24.76
CA SER A 30 28.36 21.62 23.96
C SER A 30 28.51 20.11 23.88
N ALA A 31 29.68 19.57 24.24
CA ALA A 31 29.93 18.13 24.32
C ALA A 31 29.07 17.45 25.40
N ASP A 32 28.70 18.19 26.46
CA ASP A 32 27.89 17.69 27.57
C ASP A 32 26.39 17.91 27.35
N TRP A 33 25.97 18.44 26.19
CA TRP A 33 24.54 18.65 25.91
C TRP A 33 23.86 17.32 25.57
N GLU A 34 22.64 17.14 26.07
CA GLU A 34 21.80 16.05 25.62
C GLU A 34 21.11 16.43 24.32
N ILE A 35 21.29 15.62 23.27
CA ILE A 35 20.72 15.90 21.95
C ILE A 35 19.67 14.85 21.60
N LYS A 36 18.44 15.31 21.41
CA LYS A 36 17.29 14.50 21.01
C LYS A 36 16.88 14.88 19.59
N ILE A 37 16.60 13.89 18.74
CA ILE A 37 16.26 14.11 17.33
C ILE A 37 14.98 13.38 17.00
N MET A 38 14.00 14.10 16.50
CA MET A 38 12.72 13.55 16.09
C MET A 38 12.32 14.01 14.69
N VAL A 39 11.46 13.20 14.09
CA VAL A 39 10.67 13.51 12.90
C VAL A 39 9.21 13.37 13.34
N PRO A 40 8.40 14.44 13.34
CA PRO A 40 7.20 14.48 14.17
C PRO A 40 6.11 13.49 13.75
N GLY A 41 5.96 13.19 12.46
CA GLY A 41 4.86 12.36 11.97
C GLY A 41 3.48 12.96 12.24
N ASN A 42 2.47 12.10 12.24
CA ASN A 42 1.06 12.47 12.44
C ASN A 42 0.58 12.49 13.89
N GLN A 43 1.43 12.03 14.83
CA GLN A 43 1.19 12.07 16.28
C GLN A 43 2.37 12.77 17.00
N PRO A 44 2.59 14.08 16.79
CA PRO A 44 3.80 14.76 17.24
C PRO A 44 3.98 14.75 18.77
N MET A 45 2.88 14.71 19.54
CA MET A 45 2.92 14.63 21.01
C MET A 45 3.38 13.25 21.49
N PHE A 46 2.99 12.19 20.79
CA PHE A 46 3.49 10.84 21.04
C PHE A 46 4.98 10.74 20.69
N THR A 47 5.38 11.28 19.53
CA THR A 47 6.77 11.21 19.07
C THR A 47 7.74 11.93 20.00
N ILE A 48 7.35 13.07 20.59
CA ILE A 48 8.19 13.75 21.58
C ILE A 48 8.28 12.96 22.89
N ALA A 49 7.21 12.28 23.33
CA ALA A 49 7.24 11.40 24.51
C ALA A 49 8.28 10.29 24.36
N GLN A 50 8.35 9.69 23.17
CA GLN A 50 9.34 8.64 22.87
C GLN A 50 10.80 9.10 23.00
N GLN A 51 11.09 10.40 22.86
CA GLN A 51 12.45 10.93 22.98
C GLN A 51 12.98 10.88 24.42
N PHE A 52 12.11 10.72 25.40
CA PHE A 52 12.46 10.65 26.83
C PHE A 52 12.48 9.22 27.37
N LEU A 53 12.41 8.21 26.48
CA LEU A 53 12.56 6.81 26.86
C LEU A 53 14.03 6.43 26.96
N GLU A 54 14.36 5.63 27.98
CA GLU A 54 15.70 5.06 28.11
C GLU A 54 15.92 3.93 27.08
N PRO A 55 17.12 3.86 26.46
CA PRO A 55 17.39 2.94 25.36
C PRO A 55 17.39 1.45 25.78
N ASP A 56 17.74 1.13 27.02
CA ASP A 56 18.00 -0.24 27.49
C ASP A 56 16.85 -0.88 28.29
N LEU A 57 15.63 -0.36 28.18
CA LEU A 57 14.48 -0.86 28.93
C LEU A 57 13.85 -2.13 28.35
N SER A 58 13.37 -3.01 29.24
CA SER A 58 12.49 -4.12 28.84
C SER A 58 11.16 -3.62 28.27
N ARG A 59 10.45 -4.47 27.51
CA ARG A 59 9.15 -4.10 26.89
C ARG A 59 8.13 -3.58 27.91
N ILE A 60 8.09 -4.13 29.12
CA ILE A 60 7.15 -3.72 30.18
C ILE A 60 7.53 -2.35 30.75
N GLN A 61 8.83 -2.15 31.06
CA GLN A 61 9.32 -0.87 31.59
C GLN A 61 9.16 0.26 30.58
N ARG A 62 9.43 -0.03 29.30
CA ARG A 62 9.23 0.93 28.20
C ARG A 62 7.78 1.39 28.10
N SER A 63 6.82 0.46 28.26
CA SER A 63 5.39 0.80 28.27
C SER A 63 5.03 1.76 29.41
N HIS A 64 5.52 1.48 30.63
CA HIS A 64 5.25 2.30 31.80
C HIS A 64 5.88 3.70 31.71
N GLN A 65 7.13 3.79 31.24
CA GLN A 65 7.81 5.08 31.09
C GLN A 65 7.16 5.93 30.00
N LEU A 66 6.66 5.31 28.92
CA LEU A 66 5.93 6.00 27.87
C LEU A 66 4.62 6.60 28.40
N GLU A 67 3.82 5.80 29.13
CA GLU A 67 2.59 6.28 29.77
C GLU A 67 2.86 7.45 30.74
N THR A 68 3.98 7.40 31.47
CA THR A 68 4.39 8.49 32.36
C THR A 68 4.77 9.75 31.59
N ALA A 69 5.53 9.63 30.49
CA ALA A 69 5.93 10.75 29.66
C ALA A 69 4.73 11.40 28.96
N GLU A 70 3.80 10.59 28.45
CA GLU A 70 2.53 11.05 27.87
C GLU A 70 1.69 11.82 28.89
N SER A 71 1.49 11.27 30.09
CA SER A 71 0.73 11.93 31.17
C SER A 71 1.37 13.25 31.63
N LEU A 72 2.69 13.38 31.56
CA LEU A 72 3.36 14.66 31.79
C LEU A 72 3.06 15.64 30.67
N LEU A 73 3.20 15.22 29.41
CA LEU A 73 2.98 16.05 28.23
C LEU A 73 1.54 16.51 28.05
N GLU A 74 0.55 15.79 28.60
CA GLU A 74 -0.85 16.26 28.71
C GLU A 74 -0.97 17.59 29.46
N LYS A 75 0.01 17.92 30.33
CA LYS A 75 0.09 19.21 31.05
C LYS A 75 0.72 20.33 30.22
N GLY A 76 0.93 20.11 28.92
CA GLY A 76 1.49 21.07 27.98
C GLY A 76 2.94 21.47 28.31
N SER A 77 3.25 22.75 28.17
CA SER A 77 4.62 23.27 28.33
C SER A 77 5.23 23.02 29.72
N ASP A 78 4.42 22.97 30.78
CA ASP A 78 4.91 22.63 32.13
C ASP A 78 5.31 21.15 32.24
N GLY A 79 4.62 20.28 31.51
CA GLY A 79 4.95 18.86 31.37
C GLY A 79 6.29 18.65 30.70
N LEU A 80 6.47 19.25 29.52
CA LEU A 80 7.72 19.17 28.77
C LEU A 80 8.87 19.80 29.57
N LYS A 81 8.65 20.93 30.24
CA LYS A 81 9.65 21.52 31.14
C LYS A 81 10.15 20.51 32.19
N ARG A 82 9.24 19.79 32.86
CA ARG A 82 9.63 18.79 33.87
C ARG A 82 10.49 17.69 33.27
N LEU A 83 10.15 17.18 32.08
CA LEU A 83 10.95 16.18 31.37
C LEU A 83 12.37 16.69 31.02
N ILE A 84 12.50 17.97 30.68
CA ILE A 84 13.80 18.62 30.45
C ILE A 84 14.56 18.83 31.76
N GLU A 85 13.86 19.18 32.85
CA GLU A 85 14.47 19.40 34.15
C GLU A 85 15.01 18.12 34.78
N THR A 86 14.36 16.97 34.55
CA THR A 86 14.83 15.64 34.99
C THR A 86 16.10 15.17 34.29
N THR A 87 16.52 15.85 33.23
CA THR A 87 17.76 15.53 32.52
C THR A 87 18.97 16.12 33.25
N ASP A 88 20.02 15.33 33.50
CA ASP A 88 21.25 15.78 34.18
C ASP A 88 22.13 16.70 33.32
N ALA A 89 21.90 16.73 32.01
CA ALA A 89 22.65 17.58 31.09
C ALA A 89 22.42 19.09 31.34
N PRO A 90 23.46 19.93 31.22
CA PRO A 90 23.35 21.38 31.37
C PRO A 90 22.40 22.02 30.36
N LYS A 91 22.29 21.44 29.16
CA LYS A 91 21.32 21.83 28.13
C LYS A 91 20.80 20.62 27.38
N VAL A 92 19.57 20.74 26.90
CA VAL A 92 18.90 19.78 26.02
C VAL A 92 18.63 20.46 24.68
N LEU A 93 19.15 19.88 23.59
CA LEU A 93 18.86 20.30 22.23
C LEU A 93 17.85 19.33 21.61
N LEU A 94 16.64 19.80 21.35
CA LEU A 94 15.61 19.09 20.61
C LEU A 94 15.65 19.50 19.14
N ILE A 95 16.01 18.56 18.27
CA ILE A 95 16.03 18.74 16.83
C ILE A 95 14.79 18.12 16.23
N ILE A 96 13.99 18.93 15.54
CA ILE A 96 12.79 18.49 14.82
C ILE A 96 13.11 18.61 13.33
N ASP A 97 13.50 17.49 12.73
CA ASP A 97 13.75 17.37 11.30
C ASP A 97 12.44 17.08 10.58
N GLN A 98 12.30 17.53 9.33
CA GLN A 98 11.04 17.45 8.56
C GLN A 98 9.83 18.00 9.35
N PHE A 99 9.99 19.17 9.97
CA PHE A 99 8.92 19.79 10.78
C PHE A 99 7.64 20.04 9.98
N GLU A 100 7.73 20.13 8.64
CA GLU A 100 6.56 20.19 7.77
C GLU A 100 5.55 19.04 7.97
N GLU A 101 5.97 17.88 8.51
CA GLU A 101 5.09 16.73 8.73
C GLU A 101 3.95 17.02 9.73
N ILE A 102 4.10 17.99 10.64
CA ILE A 102 2.96 18.37 11.51
C ILE A 102 1.81 18.99 10.71
N PHE A 103 2.09 19.52 9.52
CA PHE A 103 1.07 20.05 8.61
C PHE A 103 0.53 19.00 7.65
N ALA A 104 0.87 17.72 7.88
CA ALA A 104 0.26 16.60 7.19
C ALA A 104 -1.25 16.55 7.51
N PRO A 105 -2.14 16.20 6.56
CA PRO A 105 -3.58 16.38 6.77
C PRO A 105 -4.23 15.28 7.60
N ASP A 106 -3.50 14.22 7.94
CA ASP A 106 -3.87 13.22 8.95
C ASP A 106 -3.52 13.65 10.40
N THR A 107 -2.72 14.70 10.57
CA THR A 107 -2.43 15.29 11.89
C THR A 107 -3.62 16.13 12.36
N ASP A 108 -4.19 15.79 13.52
CA ASP A 108 -5.28 16.55 14.12
C ASP A 108 -4.85 18.01 14.40
N LYS A 109 -5.74 18.97 14.10
CA LYS A 109 -5.43 20.40 14.25
C LYS A 109 -5.16 20.75 15.72
N ALA A 110 -5.94 20.20 16.66
CA ALA A 110 -5.76 20.48 18.08
C ALA A 110 -4.49 19.79 18.63
N GLU A 111 -4.11 18.62 18.12
CA GLU A 111 -2.81 18.03 18.41
C GLU A 111 -1.64 18.88 17.90
N ARG A 112 -1.71 19.41 16.67
CA ARG A 112 -0.70 20.31 16.11
C ARG A 112 -0.54 21.59 16.93
N GLU A 113 -1.64 22.23 17.28
CA GLU A 113 -1.65 23.44 18.13
C GLU A 113 -1.02 23.14 19.49
N ARG A 114 -1.48 22.08 20.17
CA ARG A 114 -0.89 21.65 21.47
C ARG A 114 0.60 21.39 21.38
N PHE A 115 1.08 20.76 20.30
CA PHE A 115 2.50 20.50 20.10
C PHE A 115 3.31 21.78 19.97
N ILE A 116 2.87 22.72 19.13
CA ILE A 116 3.54 24.00 18.92
C ILE A 116 3.56 24.83 20.21
N ASP A 117 2.41 24.95 20.88
CA ASP A 117 2.29 25.70 22.14
C ASP A 117 3.15 25.09 23.26
N CYS A 118 3.18 23.76 23.32
CA CYS A 118 4.01 23.03 24.28
C CYS A 118 5.50 23.33 24.05
N LEU A 119 5.97 23.30 22.80
CA LEU A 119 7.36 23.60 22.45
C LEU A 119 7.74 25.05 22.76
N LEU A 120 6.96 26.02 22.29
CA LEU A 120 7.24 27.43 22.49
C LEU A 120 7.21 27.80 23.98
N GLY A 121 6.18 27.35 24.70
CA GLY A 121 6.06 27.60 26.13
C GLY A 121 7.18 26.91 26.94
N ALA A 122 7.63 25.72 26.54
CA ALA A 122 8.73 25.05 27.24
C ALA A 122 10.07 25.77 27.00
N VAL A 123 10.34 26.24 25.77
CA VAL A 123 11.55 27.01 25.47
C VAL A 123 11.63 28.26 26.33
N GLU A 124 10.51 28.97 26.51
CA GLU A 124 10.42 30.14 27.39
C GLU A 124 10.63 29.77 28.87
N LYS A 125 9.92 28.76 29.36
CA LYS A 125 9.91 28.39 30.80
C LYS A 125 11.17 27.65 31.27
N CYS A 126 11.97 27.07 30.38
CA CYS A 126 13.18 26.33 30.72
C CYS A 126 14.43 27.20 30.92
N ASN A 127 14.31 28.54 30.93
CA ASN A 127 15.41 29.49 31.20
C ASN A 127 16.71 29.20 30.43
N GLY A 128 16.58 28.77 29.16
CA GLY A 128 17.71 28.47 28.29
C GLY A 128 18.31 27.06 28.42
N LYS A 129 17.79 26.20 29.31
CA LYS A 129 18.15 24.77 29.36
C LYS A 129 17.66 24.02 28.10
N LEU A 130 16.47 24.34 27.59
CA LEU A 130 15.96 23.80 26.33
C LEU A 130 16.36 24.69 25.15
N LYS A 131 16.86 24.06 24.07
CA LYS A 131 17.03 24.66 22.75
C LYS A 131 16.30 23.82 21.72
N VAL A 132 15.59 24.45 20.80
CA VAL A 132 14.86 23.77 19.73
C VAL A 132 15.45 24.18 18.38
N MET A 133 15.72 23.20 17.53
CA MET A 133 16.14 23.42 16.15
C MET A 133 15.15 22.76 15.21
N ILE A 134 14.52 23.56 14.35
CA ILE A 134 13.58 23.08 13.34
C ILE A 134 14.26 23.10 11.96
N ALA A 135 14.15 21.99 11.23
CA ALA A 135 14.40 21.97 9.79
C ALA A 135 13.10 21.69 9.03
N MET A 136 12.81 22.52 8.03
CA MET A 136 11.69 22.28 7.12
C MET A 136 11.92 22.80 5.72
N ARG A 137 11.05 22.42 4.80
CA ARG A 137 11.04 22.99 3.45
C ARG A 137 10.54 24.43 3.45
N ALA A 138 11.09 25.24 2.54
CA ALA A 138 10.78 26.67 2.45
C ALA A 138 9.32 26.96 2.05
N ASP A 139 8.68 26.07 1.29
CA ASP A 139 7.28 26.21 0.85
C ASP A 139 6.26 26.02 1.99
N PHE A 140 6.66 25.43 3.12
CA PHE A 140 5.81 25.27 4.30
C PHE A 140 5.86 26.47 5.25
N PHE A 141 6.77 27.43 5.01
CA PHE A 141 6.88 28.61 5.88
C PHE A 141 5.58 29.42 5.95
N GLY A 142 4.84 29.52 4.84
CA GLY A 142 3.54 30.20 4.81
C GLY A 142 2.50 29.59 5.78
N LYS A 143 2.54 28.28 6.02
CA LYS A 143 1.64 27.60 6.98
C LYS A 143 1.98 27.94 8.43
N CYS A 144 3.24 28.25 8.73
CA CYS A 144 3.68 28.67 10.06
C CYS A 144 3.25 30.11 10.42
N VAL A 145 2.74 30.87 9.45
CA VAL A 145 2.27 32.26 9.61
C VAL A 145 0.77 32.34 9.89
N GLU A 146 0.04 31.21 9.85
CA GLU A 146 -1.39 31.17 10.18
C GLU A 146 -1.66 31.68 11.61
N GLU A 147 -2.73 32.45 11.79
CA GLU A 147 -3.07 33.14 13.06
C GLU A 147 -3.17 32.21 14.27
N THR A 148 -3.39 30.92 14.04
CA THR A 148 -3.49 29.89 15.10
C THR A 148 -2.15 29.53 15.74
N TYR A 149 -0.99 29.86 15.14
CA TYR A 149 0.34 29.47 15.64
C TYR A 149 1.08 30.65 16.25
N SER A 150 0.46 31.27 17.27
CA SER A 150 0.95 32.51 17.86
C SER A 150 2.41 32.40 18.30
N GLY A 151 3.26 33.25 17.73
CA GLY A 151 4.70 33.34 18.03
C GLY A 151 5.62 32.42 17.23
N LEU A 152 5.10 31.40 16.54
CA LEU A 152 5.95 30.45 15.78
C LEU A 152 6.69 31.13 14.62
N SER A 153 5.96 31.90 13.79
CA SER A 153 6.54 32.63 12.65
C SER A 153 7.62 33.61 13.09
N GLN A 154 7.35 34.41 14.14
CA GLN A 154 8.32 35.36 14.70
C GLN A 154 9.60 34.64 15.15
N GLN A 155 9.48 33.55 15.90
CA GLN A 155 10.64 32.77 16.34
C GLN A 155 11.46 32.20 15.17
N ILE A 156 10.78 31.76 14.09
CA ILE A 156 11.44 31.28 12.88
C ILE A 156 12.18 32.43 12.18
N GLU A 157 11.54 33.59 12.01
CA GLU A 157 12.11 34.76 11.32
C GLU A 157 13.37 35.28 12.02
N GLU A 158 13.32 35.42 13.36
CA GLU A 158 14.45 35.89 14.17
C GLU A 158 15.67 34.95 14.11
N ASN A 159 15.46 33.67 13.80
CA ASN A 159 16.49 32.61 13.84
C ASN A 159 16.68 31.89 12.48
N LEU A 160 16.23 32.51 11.38
CA LEU A 160 16.17 31.85 10.09
C LEU A 160 17.57 31.62 9.48
N VAL A 161 17.90 30.35 9.24
CA VAL A 161 19.05 29.94 8.43
C VAL A 161 18.58 29.26 7.15
N SER A 162 18.96 29.81 6.00
CA SER A 162 18.60 29.27 4.67
C SER A 162 19.69 28.35 4.11
N VAL A 163 19.29 27.17 3.63
CA VAL A 163 20.14 26.19 2.95
C VAL A 163 19.81 26.20 1.47
N THR A 164 20.70 26.83 0.70
CA THR A 164 20.63 26.90 -0.76
C THR A 164 21.29 25.69 -1.41
N PRO A 165 20.96 25.37 -2.68
CA PRO A 165 21.67 24.33 -3.42
C PRO A 165 23.19 24.59 -3.46
N MET A 166 23.98 23.52 -3.35
CA MET A 166 25.45 23.63 -3.39
C MET A 166 25.92 24.15 -4.74
N LYS A 167 26.85 25.10 -4.73
CA LYS A 167 27.56 25.56 -5.92
C LYS A 167 28.55 24.48 -6.39
N GLU A 168 28.98 24.54 -7.64
CA GLU A 168 29.94 23.60 -8.23
C GLU A 168 31.21 23.41 -7.38
N LYS A 169 31.80 24.51 -6.89
CA LYS A 169 32.99 24.47 -6.01
C LYS A 169 32.72 23.81 -4.65
N GLU A 170 31.48 23.82 -4.18
CA GLU A 170 31.06 23.20 -2.92
C GLU A 170 30.79 21.70 -3.13
N LEU A 171 30.12 21.34 -4.23
CA LEU A 171 29.95 19.96 -4.70
C LEU A 171 31.30 19.27 -4.90
N LEU A 172 32.23 19.92 -5.59
CA LEU A 172 33.59 19.41 -5.78
C LEU A 172 34.27 19.10 -4.44
N ARG A 173 34.13 19.99 -3.45
CA ARG A 173 34.66 19.77 -2.11
C ARG A 173 33.96 18.62 -1.39
N ALA A 174 32.63 18.52 -1.50
CA ALA A 174 31.84 17.46 -0.90
C ALA A 174 32.20 16.08 -1.48
N ILE A 175 32.48 15.98 -2.79
CA ILE A 175 32.89 14.74 -3.46
C ILE A 175 34.34 14.37 -3.10
N THR A 176 35.27 15.34 -3.16
CA THR A 176 36.71 15.03 -3.10
C THR A 176 37.27 14.94 -1.68
N LYS A 177 36.76 15.72 -0.72
CA LYS A 177 37.34 15.75 0.63
C LYS A 177 37.24 14.41 1.38
N PRO A 178 36.10 13.68 1.37
CA PRO A 178 36.01 12.41 2.08
C PRO A 178 37.06 11.40 1.61
N ALA A 179 37.29 11.27 0.30
CA ALA A 179 38.31 10.39 -0.25
C ALA A 179 39.74 10.83 0.12
N LYS A 180 40.01 12.13 0.12
CA LYS A 180 41.31 12.68 0.54
C LYS A 180 41.63 12.35 2.01
N LEU A 181 40.65 12.39 2.91
CA LEU A 181 40.85 12.09 4.33
C LEU A 181 41.29 10.65 4.59
N VAL A 182 40.96 9.74 3.67
CA VAL A 182 41.27 8.31 3.74
C VAL A 182 42.32 7.89 2.70
N ASN A 183 43.02 8.87 2.11
CA ASN A 183 44.04 8.66 1.08
C ASN A 183 43.59 7.81 -0.12
N LEU A 184 42.29 7.90 -0.49
CA LEU A 184 41.76 7.20 -1.66
C LEU A 184 41.91 8.07 -2.92
N PRO A 185 42.62 7.60 -3.96
CA PRO A 185 42.73 8.33 -5.21
C PRO A 185 41.37 8.42 -5.94
N ILE A 186 41.11 9.57 -6.56
CA ILE A 186 39.95 9.80 -7.43
C ILE A 186 40.48 10.19 -8.81
N GLU A 187 39.98 9.52 -9.84
CA GLU A 187 40.28 9.87 -11.22
C GLU A 187 39.76 11.29 -11.57
N PRO A 188 40.57 12.19 -12.16
CA PRO A 188 40.13 13.56 -12.45
C PRO A 188 38.94 13.65 -13.42
N LEU A 189 38.84 12.72 -14.39
CA LEU A 189 37.74 12.69 -15.35
C LEU A 189 36.41 12.28 -14.72
N LEU A 190 36.44 11.41 -13.70
CA LEU A 190 35.26 11.03 -12.92
C LEU A 190 34.58 12.25 -12.30
N ILE A 191 35.37 13.16 -11.73
CA ILE A 191 34.85 14.38 -11.09
C ILE A 191 34.11 15.26 -12.10
N LYS A 192 34.69 15.42 -13.31
CA LYS A 192 34.07 16.22 -14.37
C LYS A 192 32.73 15.64 -14.82
N GLU A 193 32.66 14.32 -15.00
CA GLU A 193 31.42 13.65 -15.40
C GLU A 193 30.35 13.71 -14.30
N ILE A 194 30.72 13.50 -13.02
CA ILE A 194 29.78 13.65 -11.90
C ILE A 194 29.19 15.07 -11.85
N LEU A 195 30.03 16.10 -11.96
CA LEU A 195 29.56 17.49 -11.92
C LEU A 195 28.60 17.80 -13.08
N LYS A 196 28.93 17.31 -14.28
CA LYS A 196 28.08 17.46 -15.47
C LYS A 196 26.72 16.75 -15.33
N ASP A 197 26.68 15.58 -14.71
CA ASP A 197 25.45 14.82 -14.47
C ASP A 197 24.51 15.55 -13.47
N ILE A 198 25.09 16.30 -12.51
CA ILE A 198 24.34 17.04 -11.47
C ILE A 198 23.81 18.38 -11.99
N GLU A 199 24.58 19.09 -12.83
CA GLU A 199 24.30 20.45 -13.28
C GLU A 199 22.91 20.58 -13.95
N ASN A 200 22.45 19.53 -14.62
CA ASN A 200 21.16 19.49 -15.32
C ASN A 200 19.99 18.94 -14.48
N SER A 201 20.20 18.67 -13.19
CA SER A 201 19.24 17.96 -12.34
C SER A 201 19.07 18.65 -10.97
N PRO A 202 18.13 19.61 -10.82
CA PRO A 202 17.81 20.22 -9.53
C PRO A 202 17.38 19.16 -8.50
N GLY A 203 17.91 19.24 -7.27
CA GLY A 203 17.56 18.29 -6.20
C GLY A 203 18.25 16.92 -6.29
N SER A 204 19.32 16.79 -7.07
CA SER A 204 20.07 15.54 -7.31
C SER A 204 21.06 15.15 -6.20
N LEU A 205 21.20 15.93 -5.12
CA LEU A 205 22.11 15.60 -4.00
C LEU A 205 21.86 14.20 -3.38
N PRO A 206 20.61 13.74 -3.18
CA PRO A 206 20.35 12.37 -2.73
C PRO A 206 20.84 11.31 -3.72
N LEU A 207 20.64 11.54 -5.03
CA LEU A 207 21.12 10.64 -6.09
C LEU A 207 22.65 10.60 -6.15
N LEU A 208 23.27 11.77 -6.01
CA LEU A 208 24.72 11.88 -5.91
C LEU A 208 25.25 11.11 -4.69
N GLN A 209 24.63 11.28 -3.53
CA GLN A 209 24.99 10.56 -2.31
C GLN A 209 24.94 9.04 -2.53
N ASP A 210 23.87 8.56 -3.17
CA ASP A 210 23.70 7.14 -3.46
C ASP A 210 24.75 6.63 -4.46
N ALA A 211 25.00 7.37 -5.54
CA ALA A 211 26.01 7.03 -6.54
C ALA A 211 27.43 7.00 -5.94
N LEU A 212 27.79 7.99 -5.11
CA LEU A 212 29.08 8.02 -4.42
C LEU A 212 29.23 6.88 -3.42
N ARG A 213 28.15 6.51 -2.71
CA ARG A 213 28.16 5.39 -1.76
C ARG A 213 28.36 4.06 -2.48
N GLU A 214 27.69 3.84 -3.61
CA GLU A 214 27.87 2.62 -4.40
C GLU A 214 29.26 2.57 -5.06
N LEU A 215 29.76 3.70 -5.57
CA LEU A 215 31.12 3.80 -6.08
C LEU A 215 32.17 3.50 -5.00
N TRP A 216 31.92 3.96 -3.77
CA TRP A 216 32.77 3.64 -2.61
C TRP A 216 32.76 2.14 -2.28
N LYS A 217 31.61 1.47 -2.34
CA LYS A 217 31.50 0.02 -2.10
C LYS A 217 32.23 -0.80 -3.17
N GLN A 218 32.19 -0.34 -4.42
CA GLN A 218 32.80 -1.01 -5.57
C GLN A 218 34.24 -0.55 -5.87
N ARG A 219 34.84 0.25 -4.98
CA ARG A 219 36.22 0.71 -5.14
C ARG A 219 37.18 -0.48 -5.23
N ASP A 220 38.17 -0.34 -6.09
CA ASP A 220 39.29 -1.28 -6.22
C ASP A 220 40.60 -0.61 -5.76
N HIS A 221 41.72 -1.28 -5.99
CA HIS A 221 43.05 -0.79 -5.60
C HIS A 221 43.44 0.53 -6.31
N GLN A 222 42.80 0.86 -7.43
CA GLN A 222 43.04 2.08 -8.22
C GLN A 222 42.19 3.27 -7.74
N GLY A 223 41.30 3.05 -6.77
CA GLY A 223 40.48 4.09 -6.14
C GLY A 223 39.10 4.24 -6.77
N LEU A 224 38.62 5.48 -6.86
CA LEU A 224 37.35 5.80 -7.52
C LEU A 224 37.62 6.17 -8.99
N THR A 225 37.18 5.31 -9.90
CA THR A 225 37.45 5.42 -11.34
C THR A 225 36.21 5.78 -12.14
N LEU A 226 36.41 6.41 -13.30
CA LEU A 226 35.35 6.70 -14.26
C LEU A 226 34.74 5.42 -14.83
N ALA A 227 35.55 4.36 -14.98
CA ALA A 227 35.08 3.07 -15.46
C ALA A 227 34.03 2.45 -14.52
N ASN A 228 34.31 2.41 -13.21
CA ASN A 228 33.37 1.88 -12.22
C ASN A 228 32.11 2.75 -12.11
N TYR A 229 32.26 4.07 -12.21
CA TYR A 229 31.14 5.00 -12.24
C TYR A 229 30.25 4.83 -13.49
N THR A 230 30.85 4.59 -14.65
CA THR A 230 30.11 4.31 -15.89
C THR A 230 29.42 2.96 -15.81
N LYS A 231 30.07 1.94 -15.26
CA LYS A 231 29.50 0.61 -15.03
C LYS A 231 28.31 0.64 -14.06
N LEU A 232 28.32 1.55 -13.09
CA LEU A 232 27.18 1.83 -12.20
C LEU A 232 26.00 2.52 -12.91
N GLY A 233 26.19 2.99 -14.15
CA GLY A 233 25.23 3.81 -14.89
C GLY A 233 25.22 5.27 -14.45
N ARG A 234 26.33 5.78 -13.88
CA ARG A 234 26.51 7.17 -13.42
C ARG A 234 25.57 7.56 -12.27
N VAL A 235 25.32 8.86 -12.03
CA VAL A 235 24.39 9.33 -10.96
C VAL A 235 23.03 8.65 -11.08
N ALA A 236 22.52 8.57 -12.31
CA ALA A 236 21.18 8.06 -12.58
C ALA A 236 21.07 6.53 -12.55
N GLY A 237 22.16 5.81 -12.78
CA GLY A 237 22.15 4.34 -12.83
C GLY A 237 21.82 3.68 -11.50
N SER A 238 22.20 4.31 -10.38
CA SER A 238 21.80 3.85 -9.04
C SER A 238 20.28 3.89 -8.84
N LEU A 239 19.63 4.92 -9.39
CA LEU A 239 18.19 5.10 -9.36
C LEU A 239 17.48 4.15 -10.32
N ASN A 240 17.99 4.03 -11.55
CA ASN A 240 17.50 3.06 -12.54
C ASN A 240 17.53 1.63 -11.98
N LYS A 241 18.66 1.24 -11.38
CA LYS A 241 18.83 -0.07 -10.76
C LYS A 241 17.86 -0.26 -9.59
N ARG A 242 17.78 0.68 -8.65
CA ARG A 242 16.84 0.58 -7.51
C ARG A 242 15.39 0.46 -7.98
N ALA A 243 14.94 1.35 -8.87
CA ALA A 243 13.57 1.33 -9.38
C ALA A 243 13.26 0.01 -10.10
N THR A 244 14.24 -0.51 -10.85
CA THR A 244 14.14 -1.81 -11.54
C THR A 244 14.14 -2.98 -10.55
N ASP A 245 15.02 -3.01 -9.56
CA ASP A 245 15.08 -4.06 -8.54
C ASP A 245 13.77 -4.11 -7.72
N VAL A 246 13.27 -2.93 -7.29
CA VAL A 246 11.97 -2.82 -6.61
C VAL A 246 10.87 -3.36 -7.51
N TYR A 247 10.78 -2.89 -8.75
CA TYR A 247 9.77 -3.35 -9.70
C TYR A 247 9.85 -4.87 -9.97
N GLN A 248 11.06 -5.42 -10.12
CA GLN A 248 11.27 -6.85 -10.38
C GLN A 248 10.98 -7.71 -9.14
N SER A 249 11.07 -7.15 -7.93
CA SER A 249 10.70 -7.85 -6.70
C SER A 249 9.19 -7.97 -6.50
N LEU A 250 8.39 -7.18 -7.22
CA LEU A 250 6.93 -7.20 -7.16
C LEU A 250 6.34 -8.44 -7.86
N THR A 251 5.20 -8.92 -7.35
CA THR A 251 4.39 -9.93 -8.05
C THR A 251 3.82 -9.38 -9.37
N ILE A 252 3.39 -10.24 -10.30
CA ILE A 252 2.86 -9.81 -11.60
C ILE A 252 1.68 -8.82 -11.46
N ALA A 253 0.76 -9.08 -10.52
CA ALA A 253 -0.36 -8.16 -10.28
C ALA A 253 0.13 -6.79 -9.77
N GLN A 254 1.11 -6.80 -8.86
CA GLN A 254 1.74 -5.59 -8.34
C GLN A 254 2.54 -4.82 -9.40
N GLN A 255 3.22 -5.51 -10.32
CA GLN A 255 3.95 -4.91 -11.43
C GLN A 255 3.01 -4.19 -12.40
N LEU A 256 1.83 -4.75 -12.68
CA LEU A 256 0.81 -4.08 -13.50
C LEU A 256 0.30 -2.80 -12.80
N THR A 257 0.03 -2.88 -11.49
CA THR A 257 -0.36 -1.71 -10.69
C THR A 257 0.74 -0.64 -10.65
N ALA A 258 2.00 -1.02 -10.45
CA ALA A 258 3.13 -0.09 -10.43
C ALA A 258 3.32 0.59 -11.80
N LYS A 259 3.24 -0.19 -12.90
CA LYS A 259 3.30 0.34 -14.27
C LYS A 259 2.18 1.35 -14.52
N HIS A 260 0.95 1.02 -14.11
CA HIS A 260 -0.20 1.92 -14.19
C HIS A 260 0.03 3.23 -13.42
N ILE A 261 0.56 3.16 -12.20
CA ILE A 261 0.85 4.35 -11.38
C ILE A 261 1.88 5.25 -12.09
N PHE A 262 3.04 4.72 -12.47
CA PHE A 262 4.11 5.55 -13.07
C PHE A 262 3.72 6.18 -14.42
N LEU A 263 2.90 5.50 -15.24
CA LEU A 263 2.37 6.07 -16.49
C LEU A 263 1.39 7.24 -16.26
N ASN A 264 0.69 7.25 -15.11
CA ASN A 264 -0.22 8.35 -14.75
C ASN A 264 0.50 9.52 -14.06
N LEU A 265 1.62 9.25 -13.37
CA LEU A 265 2.47 10.27 -12.71
C LEU A 265 3.43 11.01 -13.65
N THR A 266 3.37 10.73 -14.95
CA THR A 266 4.24 11.33 -15.98
C THR A 266 3.42 12.18 -16.93
N GLN A 267 3.90 13.37 -17.28
CA GLN A 267 3.35 14.23 -18.32
C GLN A 267 4.20 14.07 -19.58
N LEU A 268 3.53 13.85 -20.72
CA LEU A 268 4.20 13.62 -22.00
C LEU A 268 4.44 15.00 -22.64
N GLY A 269 5.69 15.29 -23.01
CA GLY A 269 6.04 16.52 -23.72
C GLY A 269 5.68 16.43 -25.20
N GLU A 270 4.99 17.44 -25.75
CA GLU A 270 4.77 17.57 -27.19
C GLU A 270 5.99 18.24 -27.84
N GLY A 271 7.08 17.47 -28.00
CA GLY A 271 8.35 17.97 -28.53
C GLY A 271 9.32 18.52 -27.48
N THR A 272 8.98 18.41 -26.20
CA THR A 272 9.82 18.69 -25.03
C THR A 272 10.05 17.42 -24.21
N GLU A 273 10.94 17.47 -23.21
CA GLU A 273 11.13 16.35 -22.28
C GLU A 273 9.85 16.00 -21.51
N ASP A 274 9.70 14.73 -21.16
CA ASP A 274 8.62 14.25 -20.29
C ASP A 274 8.87 14.71 -18.85
N THR A 275 7.84 15.25 -18.20
CA THR A 275 7.92 15.85 -16.86
C THR A 275 7.03 15.09 -15.88
N ARG A 276 7.11 15.39 -14.58
CA ARG A 276 6.22 14.78 -13.59
C ARG A 276 4.84 15.43 -13.59
N ARG A 277 3.81 14.63 -13.32
CA ARG A 277 2.43 15.07 -13.14
C ARG A 277 1.96 14.68 -11.75
N ARG A 278 1.39 15.64 -11.03
CA ARG A 278 0.64 15.37 -9.80
C ARG A 278 -0.70 14.74 -10.15
N PHE A 279 -1.04 13.65 -9.47
CA PHE A 279 -2.23 12.88 -9.78
C PHE A 279 -3.01 12.53 -8.50
N LEU A 280 -4.33 12.65 -8.52
CA LEU A 280 -5.16 12.26 -7.39
C LEU A 280 -5.18 10.74 -7.26
N LYS A 281 -4.96 10.22 -6.05
CA LYS A 281 -4.95 8.78 -5.80
C LYS A 281 -6.26 8.10 -6.16
N THR A 282 -7.38 8.79 -5.94
CA THR A 282 -8.72 8.32 -6.30
C THR A 282 -8.90 8.15 -7.81
N ASP A 283 -8.17 8.92 -8.61
CA ASP A 283 -8.24 8.86 -10.07
C ASP A 283 -7.36 7.73 -10.64
N LEU A 284 -6.46 7.15 -9.84
CA LEU A 284 -5.68 5.96 -10.23
C LEU A 284 -6.49 4.66 -10.15
N VAL A 285 -7.65 4.69 -9.48
CA VAL A 285 -8.53 3.52 -9.39
C VAL A 285 -9.22 3.28 -10.72
N THR A 286 -9.14 2.04 -11.19
CA THR A 286 -9.74 1.57 -12.45
C THR A 286 -10.43 0.24 -12.21
N GLU A 287 -11.19 -0.28 -13.19
CA GLU A 287 -11.85 -1.59 -13.08
C GLU A 287 -10.85 -2.74 -12.82
N ASN A 288 -9.59 -2.60 -13.24
CA ASN A 288 -8.53 -3.59 -13.09
C ASN A 288 -7.59 -3.32 -11.89
N HIS A 289 -7.62 -2.12 -11.31
CA HIS A 289 -6.77 -1.72 -10.19
C HIS A 289 -7.64 -1.10 -9.09
N ASP A 290 -7.93 -1.90 -8.06
CA ASP A 290 -8.78 -1.45 -6.95
C ASP A 290 -8.03 -0.53 -5.98
N GLN A 291 -8.78 0.27 -5.22
CA GLN A 291 -8.23 1.24 -4.27
C GLN A 291 -7.23 0.59 -3.30
N ALA A 292 -7.49 -0.63 -2.80
CA ALA A 292 -6.59 -1.29 -1.86
C ALA A 292 -5.25 -1.69 -2.48
N SER A 293 -5.25 -2.16 -3.74
CA SER A 293 -4.00 -2.45 -4.46
C SER A 293 -3.23 -1.18 -4.79
N ILE A 294 -3.93 -0.08 -5.16
CA ILE A 294 -3.30 1.23 -5.37
C ILE A 294 -2.73 1.75 -4.06
N ASP A 295 -3.46 1.68 -2.94
CA ASP A 295 -3.00 2.12 -1.63
C ASP A 295 -1.75 1.37 -1.19
N ALA A 296 -1.77 0.04 -1.26
CA ALA A 296 -0.64 -0.80 -0.89
C ALA A 296 0.58 -0.56 -1.79
N MET A 297 0.35 -0.37 -3.11
CA MET A 297 1.43 -0.09 -4.04
C MET A 297 2.01 1.31 -3.84
N VAL A 298 1.17 2.30 -3.60
CA VAL A 298 1.60 3.67 -3.30
C VAL A 298 2.42 3.70 -2.03
N GLN A 299 2.00 2.98 -0.99
CA GLN A 299 2.78 2.86 0.24
C GLN A 299 4.14 2.22 -0.02
N LEU A 300 4.19 1.07 -0.72
CA LEU A 300 5.44 0.38 -1.04
C LEU A 300 6.40 1.26 -1.85
N LEU A 301 5.90 1.92 -2.89
CA LEU A 301 6.72 2.81 -3.73
C LEU A 301 7.17 4.06 -2.97
N ALA A 302 6.39 4.54 -1.99
CA ALA A 302 6.77 5.65 -1.12
C ALA A 302 7.84 5.22 -0.10
N ASP A 303 7.72 4.02 0.48
CA ASP A 303 8.70 3.44 1.40
C ASP A 303 10.07 3.27 0.71
N GLU A 304 10.07 2.84 -0.56
CA GLU A 304 11.25 2.75 -1.43
C GLU A 304 11.70 4.10 -2.03
N LYS A 305 11.02 5.20 -1.68
CA LYS A 305 11.30 6.58 -2.11
C LYS A 305 11.27 6.80 -3.62
N LEU A 306 10.43 6.04 -4.32
CA LEU A 306 10.22 6.19 -5.76
C LEU A 306 9.09 7.18 -6.08
N ILE A 307 8.12 7.31 -5.18
CA ILE A 307 7.03 8.30 -5.26
C ILE A 307 6.91 9.09 -3.96
N VAL A 308 6.22 10.21 -4.01
CA VAL A 308 5.89 11.06 -2.86
C VAL A 308 4.38 11.27 -2.84
N THR A 309 3.80 11.19 -1.66
CA THR A 309 2.38 11.49 -1.43
C THR A 309 2.24 12.83 -0.72
N ASP A 310 1.32 13.66 -1.19
CA ASP A 310 0.88 14.93 -0.60
C ASP A 310 -0.65 14.87 -0.42
N ARG A 311 -1.29 15.83 0.26
CA ARG A 311 -2.75 15.97 0.14
C ARG A 311 -3.18 17.42 -0.10
N THR A 312 -4.24 17.59 -0.86
CA THR A 312 -4.77 18.92 -1.22
C THR A 312 -5.35 19.65 -0.01
N GLN A 313 -5.63 20.95 -0.15
CA GLN A 313 -6.35 21.75 0.85
C GLN A 313 -7.74 21.17 1.20
N GLN A 314 -8.29 20.29 0.36
CA GLN A 314 -9.58 19.62 0.53
C GLN A 314 -9.46 18.21 1.13
N GLY A 315 -8.24 17.76 1.45
CA GLY A 315 -7.96 16.46 2.08
C GLY A 315 -7.70 15.31 1.10
N ASP A 316 -7.75 15.53 -0.21
CA ASP A 316 -7.54 14.48 -1.20
C ASP A 316 -6.05 14.13 -1.37
N GLU A 317 -5.70 12.83 -1.30
CA GLU A 317 -4.33 12.34 -1.52
C GLU A 317 -3.89 12.54 -2.97
N VAL A 318 -2.80 13.27 -3.15
CA VAL A 318 -2.10 13.51 -4.42
C VAL A 318 -0.79 12.76 -4.41
N ILE A 319 -0.47 12.10 -5.51
CA ILE A 319 0.76 11.34 -5.68
C ILE A 319 1.61 12.03 -6.74
N ASP A 320 2.92 12.02 -6.53
CA ASP A 320 3.92 12.59 -7.42
C ASP A 320 5.15 11.66 -7.48
N VAL A 321 5.97 11.76 -8.53
CA VAL A 321 7.24 11.03 -8.60
C VAL A 321 8.23 11.67 -7.63
N ALA A 322 9.00 10.86 -6.89
CA ALA A 322 9.94 11.40 -5.89
C ALA A 322 11.00 12.32 -6.50
N HIS A 323 11.50 11.96 -7.69
CA HIS A 323 12.47 12.74 -8.45
C HIS A 323 12.19 12.63 -9.96
N GLU A 324 12.21 13.75 -10.69
CA GLU A 324 12.06 13.74 -12.17
C GLU A 324 13.16 12.93 -12.88
N ALA A 325 14.29 12.71 -12.21
CA ALA A 325 15.33 11.80 -12.65
C ALA A 325 14.82 10.36 -12.90
N LEU A 326 13.78 9.90 -12.19
CA LEU A 326 13.14 8.61 -12.47
C LEU A 326 12.54 8.57 -13.87
N ILE A 327 11.91 9.66 -14.31
CA ILE A 327 11.25 9.75 -15.62
C ILE A 327 12.29 9.76 -16.74
N ARG A 328 13.41 10.46 -16.52
CA ARG A 328 14.47 10.63 -17.52
C ARG A 328 15.41 9.44 -17.68
N HIS A 329 15.58 8.64 -16.63
CA HIS A 329 16.67 7.67 -16.58
C HIS A 329 16.26 6.25 -16.19
N TRP A 330 15.00 6.01 -15.81
CA TRP A 330 14.53 4.65 -15.59
C TRP A 330 14.15 4.01 -16.93
N GLU A 331 14.97 3.09 -17.42
CA GLU A 331 14.87 2.50 -18.76
C GLU A 331 13.52 1.81 -19.00
N LEU A 332 13.02 1.06 -18.00
CA LEU A 332 11.71 0.41 -18.09
C LEU A 332 10.57 1.42 -18.22
N LEU A 333 10.62 2.53 -17.46
CA LEU A 333 9.60 3.56 -17.56
C LEU A 333 9.64 4.28 -18.90
N GLN A 334 10.82 4.57 -19.44
CA GLN A 334 10.95 5.14 -20.78
C GLN A 334 10.38 4.19 -21.84
N GLN A 335 10.70 2.91 -21.76
CA GLN A 335 10.12 1.89 -22.65
C GLN A 335 8.59 1.89 -22.57
N TRP A 336 8.01 1.92 -21.36
CA TRP A 336 6.56 1.95 -21.21
C TRP A 336 5.93 3.24 -21.77
N LEU A 337 6.59 4.38 -21.56
CA LEU A 337 6.13 5.66 -22.09
C LEU A 337 6.17 5.69 -23.62
N ASP A 338 7.19 5.11 -24.23
CA ASP A 338 7.33 5.02 -25.68
C ASP A 338 6.31 4.06 -26.30
N GLU A 339 6.15 2.86 -25.72
CA GLU A 339 5.18 1.85 -26.16
C GLU A 339 3.73 2.34 -26.03
N SER A 340 3.41 3.05 -24.95
CA SER A 340 2.07 3.52 -24.64
C SER A 340 1.80 4.97 -25.06
N ARG A 341 2.73 5.64 -25.76
CA ARG A 341 2.68 7.08 -26.06
C ARG A 341 1.39 7.50 -26.77
N GLN A 342 1.01 6.82 -27.84
CA GLN A 342 -0.22 7.11 -28.59
C GLN A 342 -1.47 6.83 -27.74
N GLN A 343 -1.49 5.73 -27.00
CA GLN A 343 -2.61 5.36 -26.14
C GLN A 343 -2.83 6.37 -25.00
N LEU A 344 -1.76 6.79 -24.33
CA LEU A 344 -1.80 7.78 -23.25
C LEU A 344 -2.24 9.16 -23.75
N GLN A 345 -1.82 9.59 -24.95
CA GLN A 345 -2.29 10.83 -25.56
C GLN A 345 -3.81 10.78 -25.83
N GLU A 346 -4.32 9.66 -26.33
CA GLU A 346 -5.76 9.48 -26.58
C GLU A 346 -6.56 9.44 -25.28
N GLN A 347 -6.08 8.72 -24.27
CA GLN A 347 -6.66 8.68 -22.94
C GLN A 347 -6.78 10.08 -22.34
N ARG A 348 -5.69 10.87 -22.36
CA ARG A 348 -5.67 12.23 -21.79
C ARG A 348 -6.63 13.19 -22.47
N LYS A 349 -6.82 13.06 -23.79
CA LYS A 349 -7.82 13.84 -24.52
C LYS A 349 -9.23 13.55 -24.00
N ILE A 350 -9.56 12.29 -23.73
CA ILE A 350 -10.88 11.90 -23.19
C ILE A 350 -11.03 12.39 -21.75
N GLU A 351 -10.01 12.23 -20.92
CA GLU A 351 -10.02 12.70 -19.52
C GLU A 351 -10.17 14.21 -19.41
N SER A 352 -9.49 14.99 -20.27
CA SER A 352 -9.64 16.45 -20.32
C SER A 352 -11.07 16.86 -20.66
N LEU A 353 -11.73 16.16 -21.58
CA LEU A 353 -13.13 16.43 -21.95
C LEU A 353 -14.08 16.10 -20.79
N ALA A 354 -13.81 15.00 -20.06
CA ALA A 354 -14.58 14.64 -18.88
C ALA A 354 -14.43 15.68 -17.76
N GLN A 355 -13.21 16.22 -17.57
CA GLN A 355 -12.95 17.29 -16.61
C GLN A 355 -13.66 18.58 -17.00
N GLU A 356 -13.61 18.99 -18.27
CA GLU A 356 -14.32 20.18 -18.76
C GLU A 356 -15.84 20.06 -18.56
N TRP A 357 -16.43 18.91 -18.84
CA TRP A 357 -17.86 18.66 -18.60
C TRP A 357 -18.24 18.85 -17.12
N ARG A 358 -17.37 18.43 -16.20
CA ARG A 358 -17.55 18.61 -14.75
C ARG A 358 -17.42 20.06 -14.34
N ASP A 359 -16.35 20.74 -14.75
CA ASP A 359 -16.08 22.14 -14.39
C ASP A 359 -17.19 23.07 -14.88
N ARG A 360 -17.90 22.68 -15.94
CA ARG A 360 -19.06 23.38 -16.50
C ARG A 360 -20.40 22.96 -15.89
N GLY A 361 -20.39 22.19 -14.81
CA GLY A 361 -21.58 21.80 -14.04
C GLY A 361 -22.41 20.67 -14.68
N TYR A 362 -21.76 19.72 -15.36
CA TYR A 362 -22.38 18.53 -15.94
C TYR A 362 -23.46 18.79 -17.01
N LYS A 363 -23.41 19.94 -17.68
CA LYS A 363 -24.38 20.31 -18.72
C LYS A 363 -24.30 19.39 -19.95
N ASN A 364 -25.46 19.04 -20.51
CA ASN A 364 -25.58 18.11 -21.64
C ASN A 364 -24.88 18.60 -22.93
N GLU A 365 -24.72 19.92 -23.09
CA GLU A 365 -24.08 20.55 -24.27
C GLU A 365 -22.60 20.18 -24.42
N TYR A 366 -21.94 19.80 -23.33
CA TYR A 366 -20.53 19.40 -23.31
C TYR A 366 -20.35 17.88 -23.44
N LEU A 367 -21.44 17.11 -23.53
CA LEU A 367 -21.37 15.67 -23.80
C LEU A 367 -20.97 15.41 -25.24
N LEU A 368 -20.19 14.35 -25.46
CA LEU A 368 -19.78 13.97 -26.81
C LEU A 368 -20.97 13.44 -27.61
N GLN A 369 -21.05 13.84 -28.89
CA GLN A 369 -22.09 13.40 -29.81
C GLN A 369 -21.52 13.00 -31.18
N GLY A 370 -22.29 12.21 -31.91
CA GLY A 370 -22.04 11.89 -33.31
C GLY A 370 -20.73 11.14 -33.53
N ARG A 371 -19.88 11.67 -34.41
CA ARG A 371 -18.61 11.06 -34.81
C ARG A 371 -17.59 11.04 -33.66
N ARG A 372 -17.48 12.11 -32.89
CA ARG A 372 -16.53 12.22 -31.77
C ARG A 372 -16.80 11.18 -30.67
N LEU A 373 -18.07 10.93 -30.36
CA LEU A 373 -18.43 9.87 -29.40
C LEU A 373 -18.11 8.47 -29.95
N LYS A 374 -18.43 8.21 -31.22
CA LYS A 374 -18.15 6.91 -31.85
C LYS A 374 -16.65 6.61 -31.86
N GLU A 375 -15.83 7.62 -32.19
CA GLU A 375 -14.38 7.54 -32.12
C GLU A 375 -13.93 7.24 -30.68
N CYS A 376 -14.32 8.04 -29.67
CA CYS A 376 -13.88 7.81 -28.29
C CYS A 376 -14.34 6.45 -27.72
N ARG A 377 -15.53 5.95 -28.08
CA ARG A 377 -16.02 4.63 -27.67
C ARG A 377 -15.27 3.47 -28.31
N GLN A 378 -14.88 3.60 -29.56
CA GLN A 378 -14.05 2.59 -30.20
C GLN A 378 -12.69 2.49 -29.49
N LYS A 379 -12.16 3.64 -29.07
CA LYS A 379 -10.90 3.73 -28.32
C LYS A 379 -11.01 3.19 -26.89
N GLN A 380 -12.16 3.34 -26.24
CA GLN A 380 -12.43 2.81 -24.90
C GLN A 380 -12.19 1.29 -24.77
N GLN A 381 -12.33 0.52 -25.85
CA GLN A 381 -12.14 -0.94 -25.81
C GLN A 381 -10.69 -1.36 -25.51
N TYR A 382 -9.72 -0.48 -25.74
CA TYR A 382 -8.29 -0.76 -25.56
C TYR A 382 -7.55 0.29 -24.71
N LEU A 383 -8.27 1.28 -24.16
CA LEU A 383 -7.74 2.31 -23.28
C LEU A 383 -8.18 2.08 -21.83
N THR A 384 -7.26 2.21 -20.88
CA THR A 384 -7.54 2.12 -19.44
C THR A 384 -7.98 3.47 -18.91
N LEU A 385 -9.27 3.79 -19.06
CA LEU A 385 -9.84 5.08 -18.64
C LEU A 385 -10.10 5.14 -17.13
N SER A 386 -9.94 6.33 -16.53
CA SER A 386 -10.39 6.60 -15.17
C SER A 386 -11.91 6.47 -15.02
N THR A 387 -12.39 6.19 -13.81
CA THR A 387 -13.83 6.08 -13.49
C THR A 387 -14.64 7.30 -13.98
N ARG A 388 -14.06 8.51 -13.87
CA ARG A 388 -14.67 9.76 -14.33
C ARG A 388 -14.81 9.82 -15.85
N ALA A 389 -13.76 9.45 -16.58
CA ALA A 389 -13.79 9.41 -18.03
C ALA A 389 -14.77 8.36 -18.56
N SER A 390 -14.84 7.20 -17.89
CA SER A 390 -15.82 6.16 -18.20
C SER A 390 -17.27 6.64 -17.96
N GLU A 391 -17.55 7.32 -16.85
CA GLU A 391 -18.87 7.91 -16.58
C GLU A 391 -19.27 8.94 -17.64
N PHE A 392 -18.34 9.82 -18.03
CA PHE A 392 -18.56 10.83 -19.07
C PHE A 392 -18.93 10.20 -20.42
N LEU A 393 -18.25 9.13 -20.84
CA LEU A 393 -18.58 8.41 -22.08
C LEU A 393 -19.91 7.68 -22.00
N GLU A 394 -20.25 7.12 -20.83
CA GLU A 394 -21.54 6.46 -20.62
C GLU A 394 -22.70 7.45 -20.69
N LYS A 395 -22.57 8.61 -20.01
CA LYS A 395 -23.56 9.70 -20.08
C LYS A 395 -23.68 10.27 -21.49
N SER A 396 -22.57 10.47 -22.19
CA SER A 396 -22.55 10.92 -23.59
C SER A 396 -23.31 9.94 -24.50
N ALA A 397 -23.14 8.63 -24.28
CA ALA A 397 -23.84 7.61 -25.05
C ALA A 397 -25.32 7.54 -24.75
N LYS A 398 -25.73 7.62 -23.47
CA LYS A 398 -27.14 7.70 -23.08
C LYS A 398 -27.80 8.93 -23.72
N HIS A 399 -27.12 10.07 -23.71
CA HIS A 399 -27.60 11.30 -24.33
C HIS A 399 -27.72 11.20 -25.87
N GLN A 400 -26.74 10.59 -26.55
CA GLN A 400 -26.82 10.33 -27.99
C GLN A 400 -27.91 9.32 -28.36
N LEU A 401 -28.17 8.34 -27.50
CA LEU A 401 -29.23 7.36 -27.72
C LEU A 401 -30.60 8.01 -27.51
N MET A 402 -30.78 8.84 -26.48
CA MET A 402 -32.02 9.61 -26.26
C MET A 402 -32.29 10.61 -27.40
N SER A 403 -31.27 11.35 -27.86
CA SER A 403 -31.42 12.29 -28.99
C SER A 403 -31.68 11.59 -30.32
N ARG A 404 -31.15 10.38 -30.55
CA ARG A 404 -31.49 9.55 -31.73
C ARG A 404 -32.85 8.86 -31.63
N VAL A 405 -33.26 8.46 -30.44
CA VAL A 405 -34.59 7.89 -30.19
C VAL A 405 -35.67 8.95 -30.37
N GLN A 406 -35.40 10.20 -29.98
CA GLN A 406 -36.24 11.36 -30.31
C GLN A 406 -36.33 11.63 -31.83
N ALA A 407 -35.37 11.14 -32.63
CA ALA A 407 -35.31 11.37 -34.08
C ALA A 407 -35.83 10.19 -34.94
N VAL A 408 -35.96 8.96 -34.42
CA VAL A 408 -36.18 7.74 -35.24
C VAL A 408 -37.38 6.87 -34.81
N GLY A 409 -38.01 7.11 -33.66
CA GLY A 409 -39.03 6.19 -33.12
C GLY A 409 -40.44 6.29 -33.72
N LEU A 410 -40.66 5.86 -34.98
CA LEU A 410 -41.99 5.64 -35.56
C LEU A 410 -42.37 4.15 -35.57
N PHE A 411 -43.24 3.80 -34.61
CA PHE A 411 -44.33 2.81 -34.64
C PHE A 411 -44.05 1.28 -34.60
N PHE A 412 -44.42 0.70 -33.43
CA PHE A 412 -44.84 -0.69 -33.11
C PHE A 412 -43.88 -1.75 -32.54
N ILE A 413 -42.55 -1.71 -32.71
CA ILE A 413 -41.65 -2.67 -32.01
C ILE A 413 -41.07 -2.10 -30.71
N ILE A 414 -40.89 -0.77 -30.67
CA ILE A 414 -40.38 -0.02 -29.50
C ILE A 414 -41.31 -0.05 -28.28
N PRO A 415 -42.67 -0.06 -28.40
CA PRO A 415 -43.53 -0.08 -27.22
C PRO A 415 -43.41 -1.42 -26.47
N LEU A 416 -43.38 -2.57 -27.16
CA LEU A 416 -43.30 -3.88 -26.53
C LEU A 416 -41.91 -4.18 -25.95
N MET A 417 -40.83 -3.82 -26.66
CA MET A 417 -39.48 -4.05 -26.14
C MET A 417 -39.07 -2.99 -25.10
N GLY A 418 -39.54 -1.75 -25.24
CA GLY A 418 -39.35 -0.67 -24.26
C GLY A 418 -40.18 -0.86 -23.00
N THR A 419 -41.42 -1.37 -23.10
CA THR A 419 -42.18 -1.81 -21.92
C THR A 419 -41.57 -3.04 -21.28
N TYR A 420 -41.12 -4.03 -22.06
CA TYR A 420 -40.45 -5.22 -21.49
C TYR A 420 -39.11 -4.88 -20.81
N LEU A 421 -38.26 -4.06 -21.44
CA LEU A 421 -36.99 -3.61 -20.86
C LEU A 421 -37.22 -2.64 -19.69
N GLY A 422 -38.21 -1.74 -19.80
CA GLY A 422 -38.61 -0.84 -18.72
C GLY A 422 -39.17 -1.58 -17.51
N LEU A 423 -40.07 -2.55 -17.73
CA LEU A 423 -40.60 -3.42 -16.67
C LEU A 423 -39.50 -4.27 -16.04
N ARG A 424 -38.54 -4.76 -16.84
CA ARG A 424 -37.37 -5.50 -16.33
C ARG A 424 -36.47 -4.61 -15.47
N GLU A 425 -36.20 -3.38 -15.88
CA GLU A 425 -35.37 -2.45 -15.12
C GLU A 425 -36.08 -1.94 -13.86
N ILE A 426 -37.40 -1.73 -13.90
CA ILE A 426 -38.23 -1.46 -12.73
C ILE A 426 -38.18 -2.65 -11.75
N GLN A 427 -38.31 -3.88 -12.23
CA GLN A 427 -38.22 -5.08 -11.38
C GLN A 427 -36.83 -5.24 -10.75
N LEU A 428 -35.75 -5.02 -11.52
CA LEU A 428 -34.39 -5.09 -10.99
C LEU A 428 -34.12 -3.99 -9.95
N ASN A 429 -34.63 -2.77 -10.18
CA ASN A 429 -34.54 -1.69 -9.19
C ASN A 429 -35.36 -1.99 -7.94
N ALA A 430 -36.53 -2.62 -8.08
CA ALA A 430 -37.32 -3.10 -6.94
C ALA A 430 -36.59 -4.21 -6.18
N ASP A 431 -35.96 -5.16 -6.88
CA ASP A 431 -35.14 -6.22 -6.29
C ASP A 431 -33.93 -5.63 -5.54
N THR A 432 -33.23 -4.64 -6.11
CA THR A 432 -32.14 -3.92 -5.44
C THR A 432 -32.63 -3.22 -4.17
N LYS A 433 -33.72 -2.45 -4.27
CA LYS A 433 -34.31 -1.77 -3.11
C LYS A 433 -34.80 -2.73 -2.03
N LEU A 434 -35.26 -3.92 -2.43
CA LEU A 434 -35.66 -4.97 -1.49
C LEU A 434 -34.45 -5.50 -0.73
N LEU A 435 -33.30 -5.66 -1.38
CA LEU A 435 -32.07 -6.03 -0.71
C LEU A 435 -31.55 -4.93 0.23
N GLU A 436 -31.61 -3.66 -0.19
CA GLU A 436 -31.13 -2.51 0.59
C GLU A 436 -32.01 -2.15 1.80
N ASN A 437 -33.34 -2.25 1.65
CA ASN A 437 -34.30 -1.81 2.67
C ASN A 437 -34.86 -2.96 3.50
N CYS A 438 -34.19 -4.11 3.53
CA CYS A 438 -34.62 -5.22 4.34
C CYS A 438 -34.41 -4.86 5.83
N PRO A 439 -35.46 -4.74 6.66
CA PRO A 439 -35.33 -4.24 8.02
C PRO A 439 -34.48 -5.19 8.88
N GLU A 440 -33.43 -4.64 9.49
CA GLU A 440 -32.61 -5.33 10.47
C GLU A 440 -33.49 -5.93 11.58
N LYS A 441 -33.27 -7.22 11.88
CA LYS A 441 -33.84 -8.02 12.99
C LYS A 441 -35.07 -8.89 12.73
N GLN A 442 -35.52 -9.10 11.49
CA GLN A 442 -36.39 -10.25 11.19
C GLN A 442 -35.65 -11.27 10.34
N GLU A 443 -35.50 -12.48 10.90
CA GLU A 443 -34.86 -13.70 10.38
C GLU A 443 -35.39 -14.16 8.99
N TYR A 444 -36.39 -13.45 8.46
CA TYR A 444 -37.02 -13.75 7.18
C TYR A 444 -37.43 -12.47 6.46
N CYS A 445 -36.70 -12.15 5.40
CA CYS A 445 -37.04 -11.12 4.43
C CYS A 445 -37.65 -11.80 3.21
N PRO A 446 -38.99 -11.88 3.09
CA PRO A 446 -39.63 -12.65 2.04
C PRO A 446 -39.21 -12.12 0.67
N GLY A 447 -38.69 -13.00 -0.18
CA GLY A 447 -38.27 -12.61 -1.52
C GLY A 447 -36.82 -12.12 -1.65
N ARG A 448 -36.06 -11.93 -0.56
CA ARG A 448 -34.64 -11.48 -0.60
C ARG A 448 -33.79 -12.42 -1.43
N ARG A 449 -33.93 -13.74 -1.23
CA ARG A 449 -33.23 -14.77 -1.99
C ARG A 449 -33.62 -14.78 -3.47
N GLU A 450 -34.91 -14.63 -3.78
CA GLU A 450 -35.44 -14.62 -5.15
C GLU A 450 -35.01 -13.36 -5.91
N ALA A 451 -35.08 -12.20 -5.27
CA ALA A 451 -34.59 -10.92 -5.76
C ALA A 451 -33.10 -11.00 -6.07
N LEU A 452 -32.32 -11.52 -5.13
CA LEU A 452 -30.89 -11.69 -5.29
C LEU A 452 -30.55 -12.60 -6.48
N GLN A 453 -31.22 -13.74 -6.63
CA GLN A 453 -31.00 -14.63 -7.77
C GLN A 453 -31.41 -13.99 -9.11
N ARG A 454 -32.45 -13.14 -9.13
CA ARG A 454 -32.81 -12.37 -10.34
C ARG A 454 -31.73 -11.35 -10.71
N LEU A 455 -31.14 -10.68 -9.71
CA LEU A 455 -30.01 -9.77 -9.91
C LEU A 455 -28.78 -10.51 -10.44
N VAL A 456 -28.42 -11.66 -9.85
CA VAL A 456 -27.33 -12.52 -10.35
C VAL A 456 -27.58 -12.94 -11.79
N LYS A 457 -28.79 -13.42 -12.10
CA LYS A 457 -29.18 -13.82 -13.47
C LYS A 457 -29.13 -12.64 -14.46
N ALA A 458 -29.34 -11.42 -13.98
CA ALA A 458 -29.20 -10.19 -14.77
C ALA A 458 -27.76 -9.66 -14.81
N SER A 459 -26.78 -10.38 -14.25
CA SER A 459 -25.38 -9.97 -14.13
C SER A 459 -25.21 -8.61 -13.43
N LYS A 460 -26.15 -8.27 -12.53
CA LYS A 460 -26.01 -7.09 -11.68
C LYS A 460 -24.99 -7.39 -10.59
N SER A 461 -24.10 -6.43 -10.36
CA SER A 461 -23.14 -6.51 -9.26
C SER A 461 -23.88 -6.46 -7.93
N LEU A 462 -23.51 -7.36 -7.03
CA LEU A 462 -23.92 -7.38 -5.62
C LEU A 462 -22.78 -6.93 -4.71
N ALA A 463 -21.80 -6.22 -5.27
CA ALA A 463 -20.69 -5.67 -4.50
C ALA A 463 -21.20 -4.69 -3.45
N TYR A 464 -20.62 -4.73 -2.25
CA TYR A 464 -20.97 -3.86 -1.11
C TYR A 464 -22.40 -4.02 -0.58
N PHE A 465 -23.19 -4.97 -1.06
CA PHE A 465 -24.54 -5.18 -0.55
C PHE A 465 -24.50 -5.67 0.89
N ASP A 466 -25.43 -5.16 1.70
CA ASP A 466 -25.70 -5.72 3.00
C ASP A 466 -26.65 -6.92 2.87
N LEU A 467 -26.11 -8.09 3.17
CA LEU A 467 -26.73 -9.42 3.14
C LEU A 467 -26.53 -10.12 4.50
N ASP A 468 -26.31 -9.34 5.56
CA ASP A 468 -26.26 -9.84 6.92
C ASP A 468 -27.54 -10.63 7.25
N ASN A 469 -27.38 -11.70 8.03
CA ASN A 469 -28.48 -12.56 8.47
C ASN A 469 -29.35 -13.11 7.31
N ALA A 470 -28.91 -13.00 6.06
CA ALA A 470 -29.74 -13.34 4.91
C ALA A 470 -29.93 -14.85 4.81
N ASN A 471 -31.19 -15.28 4.66
CA ASN A 471 -31.48 -16.67 4.35
C ASN A 471 -31.30 -16.95 2.84
N LEU A 472 -30.12 -17.43 2.49
CA LEU A 472 -29.69 -17.78 1.13
C LEU A 472 -29.57 -19.30 0.94
N TYR A 473 -30.36 -20.07 1.71
CA TYR A 473 -30.43 -21.52 1.60
C TYR A 473 -30.68 -21.96 0.15
N LYS A 474 -29.76 -22.79 -0.38
CA LYS A 474 -29.74 -23.28 -1.77
C LYS A 474 -29.81 -22.19 -2.86
N ALA A 475 -29.43 -20.95 -2.55
CA ALA A 475 -29.42 -19.89 -3.54
C ALA A 475 -28.42 -20.21 -4.67
N ASN A 476 -28.80 -19.91 -5.92
CA ASN A 476 -27.88 -19.94 -7.04
C ASN A 476 -27.18 -18.58 -7.21
N LEU A 477 -25.91 -18.55 -6.83
CA LEU A 477 -25.00 -17.40 -6.81
C LEU A 477 -23.82 -17.60 -7.77
N THR A 478 -24.02 -18.44 -8.80
CA THR A 478 -22.97 -18.75 -9.78
C THR A 478 -22.50 -17.47 -10.48
N ASN A 479 -21.17 -17.25 -10.54
CA ASN A 479 -20.54 -16.04 -11.06
C ASN A 479 -21.02 -14.71 -10.42
N ALA A 480 -21.66 -14.76 -9.24
CA ALA A 480 -22.12 -13.55 -8.57
C ALA A 480 -20.92 -12.68 -8.16
N ASN A 481 -21.01 -11.37 -8.39
CA ASN A 481 -20.05 -10.42 -7.85
C ASN A 481 -20.51 -9.95 -6.46
N LEU A 482 -19.97 -10.55 -5.41
CA LEU A 482 -20.22 -10.27 -3.98
C LEU A 482 -19.00 -9.58 -3.34
N TYR A 483 -18.21 -8.84 -4.14
CA TYR A 483 -17.03 -8.11 -3.66
C TYR A 483 -17.38 -7.18 -2.51
N LYS A 484 -16.69 -7.29 -1.37
CA LYS A 484 -16.98 -6.51 -0.15
C LYS A 484 -18.45 -6.56 0.34
N ALA A 485 -19.24 -7.56 -0.08
CA ALA A 485 -20.59 -7.73 0.44
C ALA A 485 -20.52 -8.14 1.94
N ASN A 486 -21.48 -7.66 2.72
CA ASN A 486 -21.67 -8.12 4.09
C ASN A 486 -22.58 -9.35 4.09
N LEU A 487 -22.06 -10.51 4.48
CA LEU A 487 -22.75 -11.80 4.59
C LEU A 487 -22.57 -12.37 6.01
N GLU A 488 -22.34 -11.49 7.00
CA GLU A 488 -22.24 -11.87 8.40
C GLU A 488 -23.53 -12.57 8.85
N ASP A 489 -23.39 -13.69 9.56
CA ASP A 489 -24.50 -14.54 10.02
C ASP A 489 -25.43 -15.08 8.90
N ALA A 490 -25.06 -14.93 7.62
CA ALA A 490 -25.90 -15.37 6.51
C ALA A 490 -25.99 -16.91 6.45
N ASN A 491 -27.18 -17.41 6.12
CA ASN A 491 -27.42 -18.84 5.89
C ASN A 491 -27.24 -19.18 4.41
N LEU A 492 -26.04 -19.63 4.04
CA LEU A 492 -25.65 -20.07 2.70
C LEU A 492 -25.63 -21.61 2.55
N TYR A 493 -26.37 -22.32 3.41
CA TYR A 493 -26.39 -23.78 3.39
C TYR A 493 -26.79 -24.32 2.01
N LYS A 494 -25.95 -25.18 1.42
CA LYS A 494 -26.10 -25.73 0.06
C LYS A 494 -26.20 -24.68 -1.06
N ALA A 495 -25.79 -23.43 -0.84
CA ALA A 495 -25.77 -22.42 -1.89
C ALA A 495 -24.74 -22.77 -2.99
N ASN A 496 -25.01 -22.38 -4.23
CA ASN A 496 -24.08 -22.55 -5.34
C ASN A 496 -23.36 -21.22 -5.62
N LEU A 497 -22.11 -21.12 -5.18
CA LEU A 497 -21.20 -19.98 -5.33
C LEU A 497 -20.07 -20.28 -6.34
N TYR A 498 -20.30 -21.19 -7.29
CA TYR A 498 -19.33 -21.52 -8.32
C TYR A 498 -18.83 -20.26 -9.03
N LYS A 499 -17.52 -20.03 -9.03
CA LYS A 499 -16.86 -18.84 -9.61
C LYS A 499 -17.37 -17.49 -9.08
N ALA A 500 -18.02 -17.45 -7.92
CA ALA A 500 -18.43 -16.19 -7.31
C ALA A 500 -17.22 -15.38 -6.85
N ASN A 501 -17.30 -14.05 -6.95
CA ASN A 501 -16.31 -13.14 -6.40
C ASN A 501 -16.74 -12.67 -5.00
N LEU A 502 -16.12 -13.21 -3.96
CA LEU A 502 -16.30 -12.88 -2.54
C LEU A 502 -15.05 -12.19 -1.97
N ASN A 503 -14.17 -11.62 -2.81
CA ASN A 503 -12.97 -10.94 -2.32
C ASN A 503 -13.35 -9.82 -1.34
N ASN A 504 -12.65 -9.76 -0.21
CA ASN A 504 -12.92 -8.83 0.89
C ASN A 504 -14.35 -8.88 1.49
N ALA A 505 -15.14 -9.92 1.21
CA ALA A 505 -16.48 -10.06 1.80
C ALA A 505 -16.40 -10.35 3.31
N LEU A 506 -17.40 -9.89 4.06
CA LEU A 506 -17.57 -10.25 5.47
C LEU A 506 -18.47 -11.47 5.56
N LEU A 507 -17.97 -12.58 6.09
CA LEU A 507 -18.65 -13.88 6.21
C LEU A 507 -18.53 -14.40 7.65
N ASN A 508 -18.35 -13.51 8.63
CA ASN A 508 -18.25 -13.91 10.03
C ASN A 508 -19.49 -14.73 10.41
N ASN A 509 -19.30 -15.86 11.10
CA ASN A 509 -20.37 -16.75 11.54
C ASN A 509 -21.29 -17.33 10.44
N ALA A 510 -21.01 -17.08 9.15
CA ALA A 510 -21.88 -17.53 8.07
C ALA A 510 -21.97 -19.07 7.99
N ASN A 511 -23.15 -19.59 7.69
CA ASN A 511 -23.38 -21.03 7.50
C ASN A 511 -23.24 -21.40 6.02
N LEU A 512 -22.06 -21.86 5.62
CA LEU A 512 -21.68 -22.30 4.27
C LEU A 512 -21.63 -23.83 4.13
N ARG A 513 -22.24 -24.58 5.05
CA ARG A 513 -22.21 -26.05 4.99
C ARG A 513 -22.74 -26.56 3.66
N TYR A 514 -22.02 -27.52 3.07
CA TYR A 514 -22.34 -28.10 1.75
C TYR A 514 -22.44 -27.09 0.59
N ALA A 515 -21.95 -25.85 0.75
CA ALA A 515 -21.93 -24.87 -0.32
C ALA A 515 -20.91 -25.25 -1.41
N ASN A 516 -21.23 -24.92 -2.66
CA ASN A 516 -20.30 -25.08 -3.77
C ASN A 516 -19.54 -23.77 -4.00
N LEU A 517 -18.30 -23.68 -3.52
CA LEU A 517 -17.37 -22.56 -3.68
C LEU A 517 -16.26 -22.89 -4.70
N ASN A 518 -16.47 -23.88 -5.56
CA ASN A 518 -15.47 -24.28 -6.55
C ASN A 518 -15.11 -23.09 -7.47
N ASN A 519 -13.81 -22.83 -7.66
CA ASN A 519 -13.26 -21.67 -8.36
C ASN A 519 -13.70 -20.29 -7.82
N ALA A 520 -14.25 -20.21 -6.60
CA ALA A 520 -14.63 -18.92 -6.01
C ALA A 520 -13.39 -18.08 -5.62
N LEU A 521 -13.54 -16.76 -5.65
CA LEU A 521 -12.51 -15.82 -5.21
C LEU A 521 -12.87 -15.31 -3.81
N LEU A 522 -12.08 -15.65 -2.80
CA LEU A 522 -12.27 -15.31 -1.38
C LEU A 522 -11.03 -14.60 -0.81
N ASN A 523 -10.22 -13.96 -1.65
CA ASN A 523 -9.00 -13.29 -1.21
C ASN A 523 -9.34 -12.19 -0.20
N ASN A 524 -8.62 -12.15 0.91
CA ASN A 524 -8.84 -11.21 2.02
C ASN A 524 -10.26 -11.26 2.65
N ALA A 525 -11.07 -12.28 2.35
CA ALA A 525 -12.39 -12.41 2.95
C ALA A 525 -12.30 -12.73 4.45
N ASN A 526 -13.27 -12.26 5.23
CA ASN A 526 -13.32 -12.52 6.66
C ASN A 526 -14.32 -13.65 6.96
N LEU A 527 -13.83 -14.88 7.16
CA LEU A 527 -14.62 -16.08 7.46
C LEU A 527 -14.45 -16.54 8.93
N ARG A 528 -14.19 -15.61 9.86
CA ARG A 528 -14.06 -15.97 11.29
C ARG A 528 -15.32 -16.68 11.76
N TYR A 529 -15.14 -17.80 12.46
CA TYR A 529 -16.26 -18.62 12.98
C TYR A 529 -17.24 -19.15 11.93
N ALA A 530 -16.99 -18.97 10.63
CA ALA A 530 -17.85 -19.49 9.59
C ALA A 530 -17.90 -21.02 9.61
N ASN A 531 -19.04 -21.60 9.22
CA ASN A 531 -19.19 -23.04 9.09
C ASN A 531 -19.17 -23.46 7.61
N LEU A 532 -18.05 -24.01 7.17
CA LEU A 532 -17.76 -24.57 5.85
C LEU A 532 -17.78 -26.11 5.84
N ASP A 533 -18.36 -26.77 6.85
CA ASP A 533 -18.33 -28.23 6.91
C ASP A 533 -18.94 -28.83 5.62
N ASN A 534 -18.23 -29.79 5.02
CA ASN A 534 -18.61 -30.45 3.76
C ASN A 534 -18.72 -29.51 2.54
N ALA A 535 -18.20 -28.28 2.60
CA ALA A 535 -18.19 -27.37 1.46
C ALA A 535 -17.18 -27.82 0.39
N ASN A 536 -17.46 -27.48 -0.87
CA ASN A 536 -16.55 -27.71 -2.00
C ASN A 536 -15.82 -26.41 -2.34
N LEU A 537 -14.54 -26.30 -1.96
CA LEU A 537 -13.64 -25.18 -2.23
C LEU A 537 -12.55 -25.53 -3.26
N ARG A 538 -12.77 -26.52 -4.13
CA ARG A 538 -11.79 -26.88 -5.17
C ARG A 538 -11.38 -25.66 -6.00
N TYR A 539 -10.08 -25.48 -6.22
CA TYR A 539 -9.52 -24.34 -6.96
C TYR A 539 -9.92 -22.95 -6.43
N ALA A 540 -10.45 -22.85 -5.20
CA ALA A 540 -10.81 -21.56 -4.63
C ALA A 540 -9.56 -20.75 -4.32
N LYS A 541 -9.63 -19.43 -4.54
CA LYS A 541 -8.56 -18.50 -4.15
C LYS A 541 -8.89 -17.90 -2.80
N VAL A 542 -8.20 -18.32 -1.75
CA VAL A 542 -8.46 -18.00 -0.35
C VAL A 542 -7.24 -17.28 0.26
N THR A 543 -6.46 -16.59 -0.58
CA THR A 543 -5.20 -15.94 -0.21
C THR A 543 -5.46 -14.84 0.83
N ASN A 544 -4.69 -14.85 1.92
CA ASN A 544 -4.79 -13.91 3.04
C ASN A 544 -6.21 -13.79 3.66
N ALA A 545 -7.07 -14.78 3.47
CA ALA A 545 -8.39 -14.80 4.11
C ALA A 545 -8.27 -15.11 5.61
N ASN A 546 -9.22 -14.62 6.40
CA ASN A 546 -9.26 -14.85 7.84
C ASN A 546 -10.26 -15.97 8.18
N LEU A 547 -9.78 -17.19 8.40
CA LEU A 547 -10.56 -18.38 8.77
C LEU A 547 -10.39 -18.76 10.26
N ARG A 548 -10.03 -17.82 11.13
CA ARG A 548 -9.84 -18.13 12.55
C ARG A 548 -11.11 -18.72 13.15
N TYR A 549 -10.97 -19.84 13.86
CA TYR A 549 -12.09 -20.57 14.47
C TYR A 549 -13.16 -21.08 13.47
N ALA A 550 -12.89 -21.07 12.17
CA ALA A 550 -13.82 -21.61 11.18
C ALA A 550 -13.94 -23.14 11.33
N LYS A 551 -15.12 -23.67 11.04
CA LYS A 551 -15.35 -25.12 10.91
C LYS A 551 -15.25 -25.47 9.43
N VAL A 552 -14.35 -26.38 9.10
CA VAL A 552 -13.99 -26.76 7.72
C VAL A 552 -13.93 -28.30 7.64
N THR A 553 -14.67 -28.98 8.51
CA THR A 553 -14.62 -30.44 8.64
C THR A 553 -15.18 -31.09 7.38
N ASN A 554 -14.51 -32.13 6.86
CA ASN A 554 -14.90 -32.80 5.62
C ASN A 554 -14.97 -31.90 4.37
N ALA A 555 -14.42 -30.68 4.39
CA ALA A 555 -14.44 -29.82 3.21
C ALA A 555 -13.43 -30.31 2.14
N ASN A 556 -13.75 -30.08 0.88
CA ASN A 556 -12.85 -30.34 -0.23
C ASN A 556 -12.11 -29.05 -0.62
N LEU A 557 -10.82 -28.97 -0.34
CA LEU A 557 -9.91 -27.86 -0.65
C LEU A 557 -8.87 -28.26 -1.70
N THR A 558 -9.13 -29.31 -2.50
CA THR A 558 -8.18 -29.78 -3.52
C THR A 558 -7.80 -28.63 -4.47
N ASN A 559 -6.50 -28.43 -4.70
CA ASN A 559 -5.96 -27.34 -5.52
C ASN A 559 -6.35 -25.91 -5.06
N ALA A 560 -6.81 -25.73 -3.82
CA ALA A 560 -7.13 -24.39 -3.30
C ALA A 560 -5.86 -23.60 -2.97
N ASN A 561 -5.91 -22.28 -3.15
CA ASN A 561 -4.82 -21.38 -2.77
C ASN A 561 -5.12 -20.71 -1.42
N LEU A 562 -4.50 -21.20 -0.35
CA LEU A 562 -4.56 -20.67 1.02
C LEU A 562 -3.28 -19.91 1.42
N HIS A 563 -2.51 -19.40 0.46
CA HIS A 563 -1.29 -18.64 0.72
C HIS A 563 -1.56 -17.50 1.73
N ILE A 564 -0.77 -17.46 2.82
CA ILE A 564 -0.88 -16.47 3.92
C ILE A 564 -2.24 -16.50 4.67
N ALA A 565 -3.13 -17.45 4.38
CA ALA A 565 -4.43 -17.52 5.05
C ALA A 565 -4.29 -17.75 6.57
N ASN A 566 -5.20 -17.18 7.35
CA ASN A 566 -5.20 -17.33 8.80
C ASN A 566 -6.20 -18.38 9.27
N LEU A 567 -5.71 -19.59 9.54
CA LEU A 567 -6.45 -20.76 10.00
C LEU A 567 -6.25 -21.02 11.52
N THR A 568 -5.81 -20.02 12.28
CA THR A 568 -5.53 -20.18 13.71
C THR A 568 -6.79 -20.65 14.45
N ASN A 569 -6.70 -21.76 15.19
CA ASN A 569 -7.83 -22.45 15.84
C ASN A 569 -8.96 -22.96 14.92
N ALA A 570 -8.75 -23.05 13.60
CA ALA A 570 -9.75 -23.64 12.70
C ALA A 570 -9.85 -25.17 12.88
N ASN A 571 -11.02 -25.73 12.59
CA ASN A 571 -11.21 -27.19 12.54
C ASN A 571 -11.22 -27.68 11.09
N LEU A 572 -10.14 -28.34 10.66
CA LEU A 572 -9.98 -28.95 9.33
C LEU A 572 -9.99 -30.49 9.40
N GLU A 573 -10.58 -31.07 10.44
CA GLU A 573 -10.71 -32.52 10.57
C GLU A 573 -11.33 -33.17 9.31
N ASP A 574 -10.73 -34.24 8.82
CA ASP A 574 -11.15 -34.97 7.61
C ASP A 574 -11.24 -34.12 6.31
N ALA A 575 -10.62 -32.93 6.26
CA ALA A 575 -10.61 -32.09 5.06
C ALA A 575 -9.63 -32.63 4.00
N ASN A 576 -9.98 -32.51 2.71
CA ASN A 576 -9.06 -32.83 1.63
C ASN A 576 -8.26 -31.57 1.22
N LEU A 577 -6.95 -31.53 1.48
CA LEU A 577 -6.03 -30.45 1.09
C LEU A 577 -5.06 -30.89 -0.01
N GLU A 578 -5.38 -31.94 -0.77
CA GLU A 578 -4.59 -32.41 -1.91
C GLU A 578 -4.23 -31.25 -2.88
N ASP A 579 -2.96 -31.12 -3.27
CA ASP A 579 -2.43 -30.01 -4.09
C ASP A 579 -2.70 -28.59 -3.54
N ALA A 580 -3.13 -28.43 -2.28
CA ALA A 580 -3.45 -27.11 -1.76
C ALA A 580 -2.16 -26.31 -1.48
N ASN A 581 -2.17 -25.03 -1.82
CA ASN A 581 -1.08 -24.12 -1.47
C ASN A 581 -1.35 -23.48 -0.10
N LEU A 582 -0.67 -23.93 0.95
CA LEU A 582 -0.71 -23.37 2.30
C LEU A 582 0.57 -22.61 2.67
N THR A 583 1.36 -22.16 1.69
CA THR A 583 2.60 -21.45 1.96
C THR A 583 2.36 -20.21 2.84
N TYR A 584 3.17 -20.06 3.89
CA TYR A 584 3.05 -18.99 4.89
C TYR A 584 1.70 -18.93 5.64
N ALA A 585 0.86 -19.97 5.55
CA ALA A 585 -0.42 -20.00 6.26
C ALA A 585 -0.23 -20.06 7.80
N LYS A 586 -1.17 -19.46 8.52
CA LYS A 586 -1.19 -19.45 9.99
C LYS A 586 -2.10 -20.57 10.51
N LEU A 587 -1.53 -21.73 10.84
CA LEU A 587 -2.16 -22.96 11.33
C LEU A 587 -1.98 -23.21 12.85
N ARG A 588 -1.48 -22.25 13.64
CA ARG A 588 -1.37 -22.42 15.10
C ARG A 588 -2.69 -22.89 15.71
N TYR A 589 -2.63 -24.01 16.45
CA TYR A 589 -3.78 -24.63 17.11
C TYR A 589 -4.92 -25.08 16.19
N ALA A 590 -4.72 -25.13 14.88
CA ALA A 590 -5.68 -25.73 13.96
C ALA A 590 -5.76 -27.25 14.20
N ASN A 591 -6.98 -27.80 14.19
CA ASN A 591 -7.18 -29.24 14.19
C ASN A 591 -7.12 -29.76 12.75
N LEU A 592 -6.17 -30.65 12.46
CA LEU A 592 -5.96 -31.23 11.13
C LEU A 592 -6.11 -32.76 11.16
N TYR A 593 -6.69 -33.32 12.22
CA TYR A 593 -6.83 -34.76 12.40
C TYR A 593 -7.47 -35.41 11.15
N ASN A 594 -6.85 -36.46 10.60
CA ASN A 594 -7.27 -37.16 9.38
C ASN A 594 -7.34 -36.31 8.08
N ALA A 595 -6.89 -35.06 8.07
CA ALA A 595 -6.87 -34.27 6.82
C ALA A 595 -5.92 -34.89 5.80
N ASN A 596 -6.25 -34.87 4.50
CA ASN A 596 -5.32 -35.32 3.45
C ASN A 596 -4.35 -34.19 3.08
N LEU A 597 -3.05 -34.41 3.18
CA LEU A 597 -1.99 -33.47 2.78
C LEU A 597 -1.20 -33.90 1.54
N GLU A 598 -1.66 -34.89 0.78
CA GLU A 598 -1.01 -35.34 -0.46
C GLU A 598 -0.68 -34.17 -1.39
N ASP A 599 0.60 -34.03 -1.76
CA ASP A 599 1.11 -32.94 -2.62
C ASP A 599 0.78 -31.50 -2.15
N ALA A 600 0.33 -31.32 -0.91
CA ALA A 600 0.06 -30.00 -0.34
C ALA A 600 1.37 -29.26 -0.08
N ASN A 601 1.40 -27.95 -0.36
CA ASN A 601 2.57 -27.11 -0.09
C ASN A 601 2.41 -26.33 1.22
N LEU A 602 3.19 -26.69 2.23
CA LEU A 602 3.23 -26.10 3.57
C LEU A 602 4.50 -25.28 3.84
N TYR A 603 5.24 -24.85 2.82
CA TYR A 603 6.46 -24.06 3.02
C TYR A 603 6.20 -22.81 3.89
N ASN A 604 6.97 -22.67 4.97
CA ASN A 604 6.83 -21.61 5.98
C ASN A 604 5.43 -21.49 6.64
N ALA A 605 4.57 -22.50 6.51
CA ALA A 605 3.34 -22.55 7.30
C ALA A 605 3.69 -22.79 8.78
N ASN A 606 3.05 -22.10 9.72
CA ASN A 606 3.38 -22.21 11.15
C ASN A 606 2.71 -23.44 11.82
N ILE A 607 2.91 -24.60 11.22
CA ILE A 607 2.40 -25.91 11.65
C ILE A 607 3.44 -26.63 12.53
N THR A 608 2.98 -27.37 13.54
CA THR A 608 3.86 -28.16 14.42
C THR A 608 4.02 -29.60 13.93
N PRO A 609 5.14 -30.30 14.25
CA PRO A 609 5.33 -31.72 13.93
C PRO A 609 4.15 -32.61 14.35
N ARG A 610 3.57 -32.34 15.52
CA ARG A 610 2.42 -33.09 16.03
C ARG A 610 1.15 -32.87 15.21
N GLN A 611 0.92 -31.65 14.70
CA GLN A 611 -0.19 -31.39 13.79
C GLN A 611 0.03 -32.10 12.45
N ILE A 612 1.25 -32.04 11.90
CA ILE A 612 1.61 -32.75 10.65
C ILE A 612 1.30 -34.24 10.77
N LYS A 613 1.82 -34.90 11.81
CA LYS A 613 1.66 -36.35 12.00
C LYS A 613 0.24 -36.81 12.35
N SER A 614 -0.65 -35.88 12.69
CA SER A 614 -2.08 -36.17 12.87
C SER A 614 -2.89 -36.19 11.57
N THR A 615 -2.25 -35.88 10.44
CA THR A 615 -2.86 -35.87 9.11
C THR A 615 -2.53 -37.14 8.33
N CYS A 616 -3.17 -37.34 7.18
CA CYS A 616 -2.89 -38.39 6.22
C CYS A 616 -2.00 -37.90 5.09
N ASN A 617 -1.23 -38.80 4.47
CA ASN A 617 -0.33 -38.51 3.34
C ASN A 617 0.65 -37.35 3.58
N TRP A 618 0.97 -37.04 4.83
CA TRP A 618 1.89 -35.95 5.18
C TRP A 618 3.31 -36.15 4.66
N ASP A 619 3.74 -37.39 4.44
CA ASP A 619 5.04 -37.69 3.86
C ASP A 619 5.09 -37.53 2.33
N GLN A 620 3.97 -37.16 1.72
CA GLN A 620 3.86 -36.74 0.33
C GLN A 620 3.73 -35.21 0.18
N ALA A 621 3.68 -34.47 1.29
CA ALA A 621 3.58 -33.01 1.27
C ALA A 621 4.94 -32.32 1.07
N PHE A 622 4.91 -31.04 0.69
CA PHE A 622 6.08 -30.18 0.54
C PHE A 622 6.20 -29.20 1.71
N TYR A 623 7.35 -29.18 2.38
CA TYR A 623 7.65 -28.34 3.53
C TYR A 623 8.79 -27.36 3.29
N ASN A 624 9.62 -27.62 2.28
CA ASN A 624 10.80 -26.84 1.95
C ASN A 624 10.80 -26.52 0.46
N ASP A 625 10.79 -25.22 0.17
CA ASP A 625 10.94 -24.68 -1.18
C ASP A 625 12.04 -23.62 -1.17
N TYR A 626 12.64 -23.38 -2.34
CA TYR A 626 13.53 -22.24 -2.55
C TYR A 626 13.12 -21.49 -3.82
N TRP A 627 13.43 -20.19 -3.83
CA TRP A 627 13.27 -19.38 -5.03
C TRP A 627 14.46 -19.60 -5.97
N ASP A 628 14.21 -20.21 -7.14
CA ASP A 628 15.20 -20.32 -8.19
C ASP A 628 15.27 -19.00 -8.98
N LYS A 629 16.37 -18.28 -8.78
CA LYS A 629 16.58 -16.95 -9.38
C LYS A 629 16.72 -17.00 -10.90
N GLU A 630 17.19 -18.11 -11.45
CA GLU A 630 17.43 -18.25 -12.89
C GLU A 630 16.13 -18.60 -13.62
N LYS A 631 15.35 -19.52 -13.05
CA LYS A 631 14.05 -19.92 -13.62
C LYS A 631 12.91 -18.97 -13.25
N ARG A 632 13.10 -18.13 -12.23
CA ARG A 632 12.08 -17.20 -11.69
C ARG A 632 10.82 -17.92 -11.21
N GLU A 633 11.01 -19.07 -10.59
CA GLU A 633 9.93 -19.88 -10.02
C GLU A 633 10.34 -20.41 -8.65
N TRP A 634 9.35 -20.64 -7.79
CA TRP A 634 9.57 -21.41 -6.56
C TRP A 634 9.73 -22.87 -6.94
N ILE A 635 10.88 -23.43 -6.62
CA ILE A 635 11.18 -24.83 -6.85
C ILE A 635 11.10 -25.54 -5.51
N ILE A 636 10.40 -26.67 -5.52
CA ILE A 636 10.34 -27.58 -4.38
C ILE A 636 11.75 -28.12 -4.14
N ASP A 637 12.27 -27.90 -2.94
CA ASP A 637 13.56 -28.45 -2.52
C ASP A 637 13.37 -29.93 -2.18
N HIS A 638 13.37 -30.80 -3.18
CA HIS A 638 13.12 -32.22 -2.97
C HIS A 638 14.10 -32.87 -1.98
N GLU A 639 15.35 -32.40 -1.91
CA GLU A 639 16.36 -32.93 -0.99
C GLU A 639 16.11 -32.45 0.45
N ALA A 640 15.92 -31.15 0.66
CA ALA A 640 15.60 -30.61 1.98
C ALA A 640 14.24 -31.12 2.48
N ASN A 641 13.26 -31.27 1.58
CA ASN A 641 11.95 -31.83 1.91
C ASN A 641 12.06 -33.28 2.39
N LYS A 642 12.84 -34.11 1.67
CA LYS A 642 13.10 -35.49 2.07
C LYS A 642 13.78 -35.57 3.44
N ALA A 643 14.81 -34.77 3.67
CA ALA A 643 15.51 -34.72 4.96
C ALA A 643 14.58 -34.31 6.12
N TYR A 644 13.69 -33.35 5.89
CA TYR A 644 12.70 -32.93 6.88
C TYR A 644 11.68 -34.03 7.19
N ILE A 645 11.16 -34.72 6.17
CA ILE A 645 10.24 -35.84 6.32
C ILE A 645 10.91 -37.00 7.09
N GLU A 646 12.17 -37.32 6.79
CA GLU A 646 12.93 -38.34 7.53
C GLU A 646 13.11 -37.93 9.00
N GLY A 647 13.40 -36.66 9.29
CA GLY A 647 13.46 -36.13 10.65
C GLY A 647 12.14 -36.26 11.39
N LEU A 648 11.01 -35.95 10.73
CA LEU A 648 9.68 -36.20 11.29
C LEU A 648 9.45 -37.68 11.58
N LYS A 649 9.79 -38.59 10.66
CA LYS A 649 9.65 -40.06 10.88
C LYS A 649 10.42 -40.54 12.11
N GLN A 650 11.54 -39.90 12.47
CA GLN A 650 12.35 -40.26 13.64
C GLN A 650 11.86 -39.65 14.97
N ASP A 651 11.19 -38.50 14.95
CA ASP A 651 10.73 -37.78 16.14
C ASP A 651 9.50 -38.41 16.80
N LYS A 652 9.69 -39.48 17.58
CA LYS A 652 8.58 -40.17 18.28
C LYS A 652 7.85 -39.30 19.32
N ALA A 653 8.46 -38.19 19.78
CA ALA A 653 7.84 -37.35 20.80
C ALA A 653 6.66 -36.53 20.25
N SER A 654 6.61 -36.31 18.94
CA SER A 654 5.51 -35.60 18.27
C SER A 654 4.39 -36.52 17.77
N ASP A 655 4.49 -37.84 17.94
CA ASP A 655 3.46 -38.76 17.47
C ASP A 655 2.11 -38.50 18.17
N PRO A 656 0.99 -38.50 17.42
CA PRO A 656 -0.32 -38.33 18.02
C PRO A 656 -0.68 -39.56 18.88
N LYS A 657 -1.42 -39.33 19.98
CA LYS A 657 -1.88 -40.42 20.87
C LYS A 657 -2.75 -41.44 20.15
N THR A 658 -3.51 -40.97 19.17
CA THR A 658 -4.36 -41.79 18.31
C THR A 658 -3.87 -41.56 16.88
N PRO A 659 -3.41 -42.61 16.17
CA PRO A 659 -3.02 -42.50 14.77
C PRO A 659 -4.19 -42.06 13.89
N PRO A 660 -3.96 -41.29 12.82
CA PRO A 660 -5.01 -40.94 11.87
C PRO A 660 -5.53 -42.17 11.13
N ASP A 661 -6.82 -42.18 10.80
CA ASP A 661 -7.46 -43.17 9.93
C ASP A 661 -7.48 -42.64 8.51
N CYS A 662 -6.61 -43.17 7.66
CA CYS A 662 -6.42 -42.71 6.28
C CYS A 662 -7.20 -43.54 5.25
N SER A 663 -8.03 -44.49 5.67
CA SER A 663 -8.83 -45.35 4.77
C SER A 663 -9.78 -44.59 3.85
N LYS A 664 -10.07 -43.33 4.16
CA LYS A 664 -10.87 -42.42 3.34
C LYS A 664 -10.13 -41.89 2.10
N TRP A 665 -8.79 -41.94 2.09
CA TRP A 665 -7.92 -41.33 1.07
C TRP A 665 -7.13 -42.37 0.26
N GLU A 666 -7.17 -43.64 0.67
CA GLU A 666 -6.71 -44.80 -0.11
C GLU A 666 -7.73 -45.19 -1.18
#